data_AF-A0A150Q4T3-F1
#
_entry.id   AF-A0A150Q4T3-F1
#
_cell.length_a   1.000
_cell.length_b   1.000
_cell.length_c   1.000
_cell.angle_alpha   90.00
_cell.angle_beta   90.00
_cell.angle_gamma   90.00
#
_symmetry.space_group_name_H-M   'P 1'
#
loop_
_entity.id
_entity.type
_entity.pdbx_description
1 polymer ?
#
loop_
_entity_poly.entity_id
_entity_poly.type
_entity_poly.pdbx_seq_one_letter_code
_entity_poly.pdbx_strand_id
1 'polypeptide(L)'
;MAFRVKPLSGADANNLRSLVHVNYDETSPAGSYRERPFTCPDGVTAIVIELENVQLAGGDSSTEPFLLQVLDASGITQVSSQSFTPGSAAALVATSPIALAAGAEYRVRLVCNSTGQSSFLCGRLRVRPVSATVEFWLKPFTRLDADPTVLHGNMGPAYPTVATYAKDPRFASHTQLAYLELRTTAAEIYAQYCNTIASVSGNRGQPSVFIDQRPLDPPLQPAGNTTSYVRAALPSQPLARKNVRVFSGPQMSPVYPNMTDNHGNHLCAVYVPSGDDTEVVPGPAPRPVVPYGDSKTAGFWSLSAGRDSITFLLRDRGIPVVSFAAGGGTLHAETGSTLSVDACLPLARKLVECLPSKIIVGIGRNDFNSSKFAPSDLITQLNNLLLAIHQVAPSITVELLTWTREVTETDRGGVSWAAMRASFLGLATGKPWVSVLDAARYWTQAEAGAFTSDTVHPNDRGQELVSSAIAGDEFPWTPKRLSSLFAYYSAEGRLGGSSLIGTVTAYGTSPPSITVSGAAVMACRVRVEVNTGGTPGGAMKISYSFNAGRQRIRQNVAVPSNGVVELAPLGVSVTFSSATYNNLHAYEFNTCVAQWYDLSGNGNHMAVPAGNNAYSPEFNLSSSAFGKRPALAFTPTRRLRLTGISLAAPYTLFLVGRCASQASVRAFFGRTEVGSGLVFYANTPTLVAINDEASQINATVNATLPHCYILEVNGASSKIIVDGVSLPLTPNSTLSNKTLTGLSIGSDAIENWGLDSDVMEAGVCSGVLSQDEIDAIVARARHRYRLP
;
A
#
# COMPACT_ATOMS: atom_id res chain seq x y z
N MET A 1 -38.38 5.01 20.94
CA MET A 1 -37.18 4.17 21.15
C MET A 1 -36.45 4.06 19.82
N ALA A 2 -35.13 4.27 19.83
CA ALA A 2 -34.34 4.47 18.63
C ALA A 2 -33.94 3.13 17.97
N PHE A 3 -34.32 2.97 16.70
CA PHE A 3 -34.00 1.84 15.85
C PHE A 3 -32.48 1.68 15.69
N ARG A 4 -31.97 0.48 16.01
CA ARG A 4 -30.56 0.14 15.86
C ARG A 4 -30.33 -0.50 14.50
N VAL A 5 -29.47 0.10 13.68
CA VAL A 5 -28.85 -0.59 12.54
C VAL A 5 -27.82 -1.56 13.10
N LYS A 6 -28.09 -2.87 13.03
CA LYS A 6 -27.03 -3.88 13.13
C LYS A 6 -26.68 -4.34 11.72
N PRO A 7 -25.41 -4.22 11.28
CA PRO A 7 -24.88 -5.12 10.28
C PRO A 7 -24.87 -6.50 10.92
N LEU A 8 -25.74 -7.40 10.48
CA LEU A 8 -25.65 -8.78 10.91
C LEU A 8 -24.56 -9.45 10.08
N SER A 9 -23.57 -9.98 10.79
CA SER A 9 -22.64 -10.98 10.29
C SER A 9 -23.42 -12.16 9.71
N GLY A 10 -23.36 -12.32 8.39
CA GLY A 10 -23.92 -13.46 7.69
C GLY A 10 -23.58 -13.35 6.21
N ALA A 11 -22.88 -14.36 5.67
CA ALA A 11 -22.80 -14.55 4.24
C ALA A 11 -24.15 -15.13 3.76
N ASP A 12 -24.60 -14.78 2.55
CA ASP A 12 -25.56 -15.64 1.85
C ASP A 12 -24.87 -16.97 1.49
N ALA A 13 -25.64 -17.95 0.98
CA ALA A 13 -25.11 -19.26 0.58
C ALA A 13 -23.97 -19.18 -0.47
N ASN A 14 -23.75 -18.00 -1.08
CA ASN A 14 -22.78 -17.74 -2.14
C ASN A 14 -21.62 -16.81 -1.71
N ASN A 15 -21.47 -16.51 -0.41
CA ASN A 15 -20.39 -15.67 0.13
C ASN A 15 -20.34 -14.22 -0.41
N LEU A 16 -21.44 -13.70 -0.98
CA LEU A 16 -21.51 -12.32 -1.46
C LEU A 16 -22.12 -11.42 -0.38
N ARG A 17 -21.40 -10.37 0.06
CA ARG A 17 -21.84 -9.48 1.14
C ARG A 17 -22.14 -8.06 0.65
N SER A 18 -23.41 -7.73 0.51
CA SER A 18 -23.98 -6.39 0.79
C SER A 18 -25.47 -6.55 1.05
N LEU A 19 -25.81 -7.27 2.12
CA LEU A 19 -27.19 -7.43 2.58
C LEU A 19 -27.77 -6.07 2.99
N VAL A 20 -28.56 -5.45 2.11
CA VAL A 20 -29.43 -4.33 2.50
C VAL A 20 -30.59 -4.91 3.30
N HIS A 21 -30.36 -5.18 4.59
CA HIS A 21 -31.45 -5.45 5.51
C HIS A 21 -32.16 -4.13 5.77
N VAL A 22 -33.31 -3.94 5.13
CA VAL A 22 -34.33 -3.07 5.71
C VAL A 22 -34.91 -3.82 6.91
N ASN A 23 -34.18 -3.92 8.02
CA ASN A 23 -34.76 -4.48 9.24
C ASN A 23 -35.58 -3.39 9.92
N TYR A 24 -36.88 -3.62 9.98
CA TYR A 24 -37.70 -3.11 11.06
C TYR A 24 -37.76 -4.24 12.08
N ASP A 25 -37.39 -3.95 13.33
CA ASP A 25 -37.43 -4.93 14.42
C ASP A 25 -38.88 -5.36 14.77
N GLU A 26 -39.87 -4.75 14.11
CA GLU A 26 -41.32 -4.98 14.15
C GLU A 26 -41.89 -4.86 12.71
N THR A 27 -43.20 -5.07 12.49
CA THR A 27 -43.84 -4.75 11.21
C THR A 27 -43.58 -3.30 10.82
N SER A 28 -43.02 -3.06 9.62
CA SER A 28 -42.77 -1.70 9.18
C SER A 28 -44.09 -0.94 8.95
N PRO A 29 -44.19 0.32 9.41
CA PRO A 29 -45.26 1.20 8.95
C PRO A 29 -45.16 1.40 7.43
N ALA A 30 -46.29 1.37 6.74
CA ALA A 30 -46.33 1.76 5.33
C ALA A 30 -45.73 3.17 5.16
N GLY A 31 -44.91 3.37 4.12
CA GLY A 31 -44.21 4.64 3.85
C GLY A 31 -42.87 4.79 4.56
N SER A 32 -42.47 3.83 5.38
CA SER A 32 -41.12 3.77 5.94
C SER A 32 -40.07 3.67 4.82
N TYR A 33 -38.95 4.38 4.94
CA TYR A 33 -37.95 4.42 3.88
C TYR A 33 -36.51 4.40 4.39
N ARG A 34 -35.60 4.04 3.48
CA ARG A 34 -34.15 4.21 3.59
C ARG A 34 -33.67 5.03 2.43
N GLU A 35 -32.73 5.92 2.66
CA GLU A 35 -32.27 6.86 1.65
C GLU A 35 -30.76 7.00 1.69
N ARG A 36 -30.15 7.20 0.52
CA ARG A 36 -28.71 7.33 0.36
C ARG A 36 -28.34 8.41 -0.66
N PRO A 37 -27.48 9.38 -0.31
CA PRO A 37 -27.03 10.40 -1.26
C PRO A 37 -25.98 9.85 -2.24
N PHE A 38 -25.99 10.37 -3.46
CA PHE A 38 -24.95 10.16 -4.47
C PHE A 38 -24.80 11.41 -5.36
N THR A 39 -23.59 11.68 -5.81
CA THR A 39 -23.34 12.70 -6.84
C THR A 39 -23.42 12.04 -8.22
N CYS A 40 -24.22 12.61 -9.12
CA CYS A 40 -24.23 12.21 -10.52
C CYS A 40 -22.91 12.64 -11.14
N PRO A 41 -22.13 11.74 -11.76
CA PRO A 41 -20.82 12.11 -12.25
C PRO A 41 -20.86 13.11 -13.42
N ASP A 42 -19.79 13.88 -13.59
CA ASP A 42 -19.69 14.88 -14.66
C ASP A 42 -19.78 14.25 -16.04
N GLY A 43 -20.65 14.75 -16.93
CA GLY A 43 -20.85 14.18 -18.26
C GLY A 43 -21.75 12.94 -18.33
N VAL A 44 -22.33 12.50 -17.21
CA VAL A 44 -23.42 11.51 -17.17
C VAL A 44 -24.75 12.25 -17.20
N THR A 45 -25.60 11.95 -18.18
CA THR A 45 -26.93 12.60 -18.34
C THR A 45 -28.09 11.71 -17.92
N ALA A 46 -27.86 10.40 -17.77
CA ALA A 46 -28.85 9.47 -17.29
C ALA A 46 -28.23 8.25 -16.59
N ILE A 47 -28.94 7.69 -15.61
CA ILE A 47 -28.54 6.50 -14.84
C ILE A 47 -29.64 5.43 -14.79
N VAL A 48 -29.27 4.22 -14.40
CA VAL A 48 -30.15 3.13 -13.96
C VAL A 48 -29.68 2.70 -12.57
N ILE A 49 -30.62 2.46 -11.68
CA ILE A 49 -30.35 1.84 -10.37
C ILE A 49 -30.66 0.35 -10.49
N GLU A 50 -29.70 -0.50 -10.11
CA GLU A 50 -29.83 -1.96 -10.15
C GLU A 50 -29.69 -2.55 -8.75
N LEU A 51 -30.55 -3.48 -8.37
CA LEU A 51 -30.48 -4.31 -7.18
C LEU A 51 -30.23 -5.75 -7.63
N GLU A 52 -29.08 -6.32 -7.30
CA GLU A 52 -28.72 -7.69 -7.66
C GLU A 52 -29.06 -8.66 -6.54
N ASN A 53 -29.38 -9.92 -6.89
CA ASN A 53 -29.73 -11.00 -5.96
C ASN A 53 -30.81 -10.59 -4.96
N VAL A 54 -31.85 -9.90 -5.45
CA VAL A 54 -33.04 -9.55 -4.66
C VAL A 54 -33.87 -10.80 -4.42
N GLN A 55 -34.10 -11.17 -3.15
CA GLN A 55 -34.95 -12.28 -2.74
C GLN A 55 -35.43 -12.09 -1.30
N LEU A 56 -36.42 -12.85 -0.84
CA LEU A 56 -36.82 -12.82 0.56
C LEU A 56 -35.92 -13.64 1.48
N ALA A 57 -35.82 -13.21 2.74
CA ALA A 57 -35.18 -14.00 3.78
C ALA A 57 -35.99 -15.29 4.00
N GLY A 58 -35.35 -16.46 3.86
CA GLY A 58 -36.02 -17.75 4.04
C GLY A 58 -36.63 -18.36 2.77
N GLY A 59 -36.60 -17.66 1.62
CA GLY A 59 -37.05 -18.22 0.33
C GLY A 59 -38.57 -18.15 0.07
N ASP A 60 -39.31 -17.38 0.87
CA ASP A 60 -40.74 -17.12 0.64
C ASP A 60 -40.96 -16.18 -0.57
N SER A 61 -42.21 -15.99 -0.99
CA SER A 61 -42.60 -15.01 -2.03
C SER A 61 -43.37 -13.83 -1.43
N SER A 62 -43.05 -12.60 -1.82
CA SER A 62 -43.78 -11.40 -1.37
C SER A 62 -45.03 -11.19 -2.21
N THR A 63 -46.13 -10.77 -1.58
CA THR A 63 -47.36 -10.36 -2.29
C THR A 63 -47.42 -8.86 -2.58
N GLU A 64 -46.48 -8.06 -2.06
CA GLU A 64 -46.57 -6.59 -2.04
C GLU A 64 -45.29 -5.89 -2.54
N PRO A 65 -45.39 -4.75 -3.25
CA PRO A 65 -44.23 -4.11 -3.87
C PRO A 65 -43.45 -3.16 -2.93
N PHE A 66 -42.12 -3.14 -3.10
CA PHE A 66 -41.22 -2.08 -2.63
C PHE A 66 -41.06 -1.00 -3.71
N LEU A 67 -40.74 0.23 -3.33
CA LEU A 67 -40.44 1.31 -4.28
C LEU A 67 -38.96 1.68 -4.24
N LEU A 68 -38.35 1.78 -5.41
CA LEU A 68 -37.04 2.34 -5.63
C LEU A 68 -37.19 3.72 -6.28
N GLN A 69 -36.72 4.75 -5.59
CA GLN A 69 -36.89 6.16 -5.94
C GLN A 69 -35.54 6.86 -6.10
N VAL A 70 -35.51 7.89 -6.94
CA VAL A 70 -34.43 8.88 -6.98
C VAL A 70 -35.04 10.25 -6.67
N LEU A 71 -34.38 11.01 -5.81
CA LEU A 71 -34.80 12.32 -5.33
C LEU A 71 -33.70 13.33 -5.58
N ASP A 72 -34.06 14.62 -5.58
CA ASP A 72 -33.10 15.72 -5.61
C ASP A 72 -32.19 15.76 -4.37
N ALA A 73 -31.20 16.66 -4.36
CA ALA A 73 -30.26 16.84 -3.26
C ALA A 73 -30.94 17.13 -1.90
N SER A 74 -32.14 17.73 -1.90
CA SER A 74 -32.90 18.06 -0.68
C SER A 74 -33.64 16.85 -0.11
N GLY A 75 -33.83 15.80 -0.90
CA GLY A 75 -34.63 14.62 -0.53
C GLY A 75 -36.14 14.89 -0.55
N ILE A 76 -36.57 16.03 -1.12
CA ILE A 76 -37.98 16.46 -1.15
C ILE A 76 -38.60 16.10 -2.50
N THR A 77 -37.97 16.50 -3.60
CA THR A 77 -38.55 16.29 -4.94
C THR A 77 -38.20 14.91 -5.46
N GLN A 78 -39.21 14.14 -5.83
CA GLN A 78 -39.03 12.87 -6.50
C GLN A 78 -38.70 13.08 -7.99
N VAL A 79 -37.54 12.58 -8.40
CA VAL A 79 -37.06 12.55 -9.79
C VAL A 79 -37.53 11.30 -10.51
N SER A 80 -37.58 10.15 -9.82
CA SER A 80 -38.05 8.87 -10.37
C SER A 80 -38.58 7.95 -9.28
N SER A 81 -39.47 7.01 -9.64
CA SER A 81 -39.96 5.93 -8.78
C SER A 81 -40.32 4.69 -9.60
N GLN A 82 -39.92 3.52 -9.12
CA GLN A 82 -40.26 2.23 -9.72
C GLN A 82 -40.57 1.19 -8.64
N SER A 83 -41.64 0.42 -8.85
CA SER A 83 -42.03 -0.67 -7.95
C SER A 83 -41.37 -2.00 -8.33
N PHE A 84 -41.06 -2.83 -7.33
CA PHE A 84 -40.64 -4.22 -7.53
C PHE A 84 -41.07 -5.12 -6.37
N THR A 85 -41.23 -6.42 -6.63
CA THR A 85 -41.63 -7.41 -5.62
C THR A 85 -40.58 -8.53 -5.56
N PRO A 86 -39.85 -8.71 -4.44
CA PRO A 86 -38.90 -9.80 -4.26
C PRO A 86 -39.57 -11.17 -4.36
N GLY A 87 -38.99 -12.06 -5.17
CA GLY A 87 -39.40 -13.46 -5.27
C GLY A 87 -38.66 -14.38 -4.29
N SER A 88 -38.97 -15.67 -4.38
CA SER A 88 -38.29 -16.76 -3.65
C SER A 88 -36.89 -17.08 -4.18
N ALA A 89 -36.60 -16.68 -5.42
CA ALA A 89 -35.30 -16.81 -6.06
C ALA A 89 -34.63 -15.45 -6.25
N ALA A 90 -33.30 -15.44 -6.14
CA ALA A 90 -32.47 -14.27 -6.41
C ALA A 90 -32.72 -13.72 -7.83
N ALA A 91 -33.11 -12.44 -7.90
CA ALA A 91 -33.38 -11.74 -9.15
C ALA A 91 -32.62 -10.41 -9.26
N LEU A 92 -32.47 -9.90 -10.48
CA LEU A 92 -32.01 -8.54 -10.77
C LEU A 92 -33.23 -7.62 -10.90
N VAL A 93 -33.25 -6.52 -10.16
CA VAL A 93 -34.23 -5.43 -10.31
C VAL A 93 -33.51 -4.20 -10.82
N ALA A 94 -33.97 -3.61 -11.93
CA ALA A 94 -33.34 -2.43 -12.52
C ALA A 94 -34.36 -1.35 -12.83
N THR A 95 -34.01 -0.08 -12.61
CA THR A 95 -34.87 1.03 -13.01
C THR A 95 -34.88 1.25 -14.52
N SER A 96 -35.92 1.92 -15.04
CA SER A 96 -35.79 2.60 -16.34
C SER A 96 -34.70 3.69 -16.27
N PRO A 97 -34.09 4.10 -17.41
CA PRO A 97 -33.16 5.22 -17.45
C PRO A 97 -33.75 6.51 -16.83
N ILE A 98 -33.03 7.09 -15.89
CA ILE A 98 -33.41 8.28 -15.12
C ILE A 98 -32.51 9.43 -15.56
N ALA A 99 -33.07 10.46 -16.16
CA ALA A 99 -32.33 11.66 -16.55
C ALA A 99 -31.89 12.47 -15.32
N LEU A 100 -30.63 12.87 -15.27
CA LEU A 100 -30.02 13.64 -14.18
C LEU A 100 -29.14 14.76 -14.73
N ALA A 101 -28.97 15.80 -13.93
CA ALA A 101 -27.97 16.84 -14.15
C ALA A 101 -26.59 16.33 -13.72
N ALA A 102 -25.64 16.39 -14.64
CA ALA A 102 -24.24 16.06 -14.36
C ALA A 102 -23.68 16.95 -13.23
N GLY A 103 -22.88 16.35 -12.34
CA GLY A 103 -22.25 17.04 -11.20
C GLY A 103 -23.20 17.35 -10.03
N ALA A 104 -24.52 17.15 -10.21
CA ALA A 104 -25.51 17.42 -9.16
C ALA A 104 -25.64 16.26 -8.16
N GLU A 105 -26.04 16.60 -6.94
CA GLU A 105 -26.33 15.63 -5.89
C GLU A 105 -27.79 15.15 -5.94
N TYR A 106 -27.96 13.87 -5.65
CA TYR A 106 -29.24 13.16 -5.65
C TYR A 106 -29.30 12.18 -4.48
N ARG A 107 -30.48 11.63 -4.22
CA ARG A 107 -30.70 10.63 -3.18
C ARG A 107 -31.45 9.43 -3.75
N VAL A 108 -30.92 8.22 -3.60
CA VAL A 108 -31.65 6.97 -3.87
C VAL A 108 -32.44 6.60 -2.63
N ARG A 109 -33.76 6.43 -2.75
CA ARG A 109 -34.65 6.05 -1.65
C ARG A 109 -35.33 4.72 -1.93
N LEU A 110 -35.30 3.81 -0.97
CA LEU A 110 -36.04 2.56 -0.97
C LEU A 110 -37.19 2.68 0.04
N VAL A 111 -38.43 2.49 -0.39
CA VAL A 111 -39.64 2.65 0.44
C VAL A 111 -40.36 1.31 0.56
N CYS A 112 -40.79 0.97 1.77
CA CYS A 112 -41.73 -0.12 2.01
C CYS A 112 -43.16 0.41 1.85
N ASN A 113 -43.93 -0.20 0.96
CA ASN A 113 -45.26 0.29 0.59
C ASN A 113 -46.41 -0.40 1.33
N SER A 114 -46.14 -1.39 2.19
CA SER A 114 -47.18 -2.17 2.87
C SER A 114 -46.84 -2.46 4.34
N THR A 115 -47.89 -2.72 5.12
CA THR A 115 -47.81 -3.21 6.50
C THR A 115 -47.72 -4.73 6.48
N GLY A 116 -46.63 -5.31 7.01
CA GLY A 116 -46.54 -6.77 7.22
C GLY A 116 -45.27 -7.44 6.72
N GLN A 117 -44.48 -6.78 5.86
CA GLN A 117 -43.21 -7.32 5.38
C GLN A 117 -42.10 -6.27 5.50
N SER A 118 -41.14 -6.52 6.37
CA SER A 118 -40.12 -5.53 6.72
C SER A 118 -38.85 -5.64 5.89
N SER A 119 -38.44 -6.84 5.45
CA SER A 119 -37.10 -7.09 4.90
C SER A 119 -37.06 -7.89 3.59
N PHE A 120 -36.01 -7.66 2.81
CA PHE A 120 -35.57 -8.53 1.71
C PHE A 120 -34.04 -8.59 1.69
N LEU A 121 -33.49 -9.65 1.12
CA LEU A 121 -32.06 -9.80 0.85
C LEU A 121 -31.77 -9.14 -0.49
N CYS A 122 -30.73 -8.32 -0.54
CA CYS A 122 -30.17 -7.76 -1.76
C CYS A 122 -28.68 -8.09 -1.73
N GLY A 123 -28.12 -8.58 -2.82
CA GLY A 123 -26.70 -8.84 -2.96
C GLY A 123 -25.89 -7.57 -3.19
N ARG A 124 -26.36 -6.64 -4.05
CA ARG A 124 -25.68 -5.36 -4.38
C ARG A 124 -26.67 -4.29 -4.86
N LEU A 125 -26.46 -3.01 -4.50
CA LEU A 125 -27.07 -1.84 -5.16
C LEU A 125 -26.04 -1.22 -6.10
N ARG A 126 -26.37 -0.99 -7.37
CA ARG A 126 -25.50 -0.37 -8.39
C ARG A 126 -26.16 0.86 -8.99
N VAL A 127 -25.35 1.88 -9.26
CA VAL A 127 -25.71 3.03 -10.09
C VAL A 127 -24.92 2.93 -11.39
N ARG A 128 -25.59 2.73 -12.52
CA ARG A 128 -24.98 2.56 -13.85
C ARG A 128 -25.42 3.69 -14.79
N PRO A 129 -24.57 4.29 -15.62
CA PRO A 129 -25.00 5.24 -16.64
C PRO A 129 -25.70 4.55 -17.79
N VAL A 130 -26.54 5.31 -18.47
CA VAL A 130 -27.18 4.90 -19.73
C VAL A 130 -26.63 5.66 -20.93
N SER A 131 -26.13 6.87 -20.71
CA SER A 131 -25.56 7.73 -21.75
C SER A 131 -24.61 8.71 -21.10
N ALA A 132 -23.35 8.72 -21.53
CA ALA A 132 -22.41 9.70 -21.05
C ALA A 132 -21.53 10.20 -22.19
N THR A 133 -21.10 11.45 -22.07
CA THR A 133 -20.45 12.19 -23.17
C THR A 133 -18.94 12.34 -22.99
N VAL A 134 -18.43 12.06 -21.79
CA VAL A 134 -17.00 12.06 -21.47
C VAL A 134 -16.46 10.66 -21.68
N GLU A 135 -15.29 10.53 -22.32
CA GLU A 135 -14.70 9.27 -22.78
C GLU A 135 -14.63 8.17 -21.70
N PHE A 136 -14.36 8.56 -20.45
CA PHE A 136 -14.43 7.70 -19.27
C PHE A 136 -15.80 7.01 -19.10
N TRP A 137 -16.88 7.75 -19.29
CA TRP A 137 -18.24 7.30 -19.03
C TRP A 137 -18.93 6.71 -20.28
N LEU A 138 -18.28 6.75 -21.44
CA LEU A 138 -18.81 6.14 -22.69
C LEU A 138 -18.99 4.63 -22.58
N LYS A 139 -18.31 3.98 -21.63
CA LYS A 139 -18.53 2.57 -21.27
C LYS A 139 -19.48 2.51 -20.06
N PRO A 140 -20.43 1.56 -20.03
CA PRO A 140 -21.17 1.33 -18.80
C PRO A 140 -20.16 0.92 -17.70
N PHE A 141 -20.45 1.30 -16.46
CA PHE A 141 -19.60 1.02 -15.31
C PHE A 141 -20.43 0.58 -14.12
N THR A 142 -19.78 -0.13 -13.20
CA THR A 142 -20.28 -0.42 -11.87
C THR A 142 -19.62 0.54 -10.89
N ARG A 143 -20.45 1.34 -10.20
CA ARG A 143 -20.02 2.12 -9.03
C ARG A 143 -20.03 1.22 -7.80
N LEU A 144 -18.89 1.12 -7.13
CA LEU A 144 -18.69 0.45 -5.86
C LEU A 144 -18.46 1.52 -4.79
N ASP A 145 -19.44 1.74 -3.93
CA ASP A 145 -19.27 2.74 -2.87
C ASP A 145 -18.27 2.29 -1.81
N ALA A 146 -17.41 3.21 -1.41
CA ALA A 146 -16.49 3.04 -0.29
C ALA A 146 -17.22 3.30 1.02
N ASP A 147 -18.27 2.53 1.28
CA ASP A 147 -19.02 2.62 2.53
C ASP A 147 -18.13 2.18 3.71
N PRO A 148 -18.21 2.87 4.87
CA PRO A 148 -17.46 2.50 6.06
C PRO A 148 -17.52 1.02 6.44
N THR A 149 -18.62 0.33 6.12
CA THR A 149 -18.82 -1.11 6.38
C THR A 149 -18.02 -2.05 5.51
N VAL A 150 -17.62 -1.60 4.31
CA VAL A 150 -16.85 -2.41 3.34
C VAL A 150 -15.39 -1.98 3.27
N LEU A 151 -15.03 -0.87 3.94
CA LEU A 151 -13.66 -0.40 4.06
C LEU A 151 -12.87 -1.21 5.08
N HIS A 152 -11.74 -1.74 4.63
CA HIS A 152 -10.73 -2.31 5.50
C HIS A 152 -10.02 -1.23 6.28
N GLY A 153 -9.65 -1.55 7.52
CA GLY A 153 -8.94 -0.62 8.39
C GLY A 153 -9.78 0.58 8.84
N ASN A 154 -11.11 0.51 8.67
CA ASN A 154 -12.05 1.54 9.09
C ASN A 154 -12.83 1.15 10.35
N MET A 155 -13.44 2.16 10.97
CA MET A 155 -14.43 1.95 12.02
C MET A 155 -15.72 1.42 11.43
N GLY A 156 -16.37 0.50 12.16
CA GLY A 156 -17.68 -0.02 11.78
C GLY A 156 -18.75 1.08 11.62
N PRO A 157 -19.99 0.71 11.28
CA PRO A 157 -21.05 1.62 10.80
C PRO A 157 -21.71 2.50 11.87
N ALA A 158 -20.96 3.09 12.79
CA ALA A 158 -21.48 4.19 13.58
C ALA A 158 -21.63 5.42 12.67
N TYR A 159 -22.77 5.52 12.00
CA TYR A 159 -23.29 6.78 11.49
C TYR A 159 -23.52 7.69 12.70
N PRO A 160 -22.81 8.82 12.85
CA PRO A 160 -23.23 9.82 13.81
C PRO A 160 -24.64 10.27 13.41
N THR A 161 -25.49 10.52 14.40
CA THR A 161 -26.76 11.21 14.20
C THR A 161 -26.51 12.51 13.42
N VAL A 162 -27.23 12.65 12.31
CA VAL A 162 -27.01 13.49 11.12
C VAL A 162 -27.05 15.03 11.38
N ALA A 163 -27.00 15.49 12.63
CA ALA A 163 -27.21 16.91 12.93
C ALA A 163 -25.96 17.80 12.72
N THR A 164 -24.74 17.26 12.73
CA THR A 164 -23.53 18.10 12.87
C THR A 164 -22.69 18.28 11.60
N TYR A 165 -22.96 17.57 10.51
CA TYR A 165 -22.12 17.66 9.29
C TYR A 165 -22.91 18.10 8.07
N ALA A 166 -22.66 19.31 7.60
CA ALA A 166 -23.46 20.00 6.59
C ALA A 166 -23.18 19.58 5.13
N LYS A 167 -22.20 18.69 4.86
CA LYS A 167 -21.83 18.28 3.48
C LYS A 167 -21.92 16.78 3.19
N ASP A 168 -21.46 15.90 4.08
CA ASP A 168 -21.69 14.43 3.96
C ASP A 168 -21.33 13.66 5.27
N PRO A 169 -22.31 13.09 6.00
CA PRO A 169 -22.07 12.39 7.26
C PRO A 169 -21.31 11.05 7.11
N ARG A 170 -21.12 10.51 5.90
CA ARG A 170 -20.40 9.24 5.65
C ARG A 170 -18.92 9.32 6.04
N PHE A 171 -18.30 10.49 5.86
CA PHE A 171 -16.87 10.68 6.07
C PHE A 171 -16.45 10.77 7.53
N ALA A 172 -17.39 10.92 8.47
CA ALA A 172 -17.11 11.04 9.90
C ALA A 172 -16.48 9.77 10.50
N SER A 173 -16.73 8.62 9.88
CA SER A 173 -16.19 7.33 10.32
C SER A 173 -14.90 6.92 9.61
N HIS A 174 -14.46 7.68 8.59
CA HIS A 174 -13.27 7.33 7.79
C HIS A 174 -12.00 7.54 8.59
N THR A 175 -11.18 6.49 8.66
CA THR A 175 -9.86 6.53 9.28
C THR A 175 -8.75 6.70 8.25
N GLN A 176 -7.59 7.10 8.75
CA GLN A 176 -6.37 7.21 7.97
C GLN A 176 -6.05 5.90 7.25
N LEU A 177 -5.76 5.96 5.95
CA LEU A 177 -5.46 4.80 5.11
C LEU A 177 -6.53 3.70 5.13
N ALA A 178 -7.79 3.99 5.44
CA ALA A 178 -8.89 3.05 5.18
C ALA A 178 -8.97 2.73 3.69
N TYR A 179 -9.24 1.48 3.30
CA TYR A 179 -9.20 1.09 1.88
C TYR A 179 -10.32 0.15 1.46
N LEU A 180 -10.72 0.27 0.19
CA LEU A 180 -11.61 -0.70 -0.47
C LEU A 180 -10.73 -1.73 -1.19
N GLU A 181 -10.91 -3.01 -0.90
CA GLU A 181 -10.20 -4.10 -1.59
C GLU A 181 -11.09 -4.79 -2.61
N LEU A 182 -10.57 -4.95 -3.82
CA LEU A 182 -11.25 -5.51 -4.98
C LEU A 182 -10.40 -6.65 -5.55
N ARG A 183 -11.05 -7.71 -6.02
CA ARG A 183 -10.48 -8.69 -6.94
C ARG A 183 -11.11 -8.46 -8.30
N THR A 184 -10.32 -7.98 -9.27
CA THR A 184 -10.87 -7.58 -10.56
C THR A 184 -9.99 -7.98 -11.74
N THR A 185 -10.62 -8.28 -12.89
CA THR A 185 -9.94 -8.43 -14.19
C THR A 185 -9.70 -7.09 -14.89
N ALA A 186 -10.33 -6.01 -14.40
CA ALA A 186 -10.35 -4.72 -15.07
C ALA A 186 -8.95 -4.22 -15.43
N ALA A 187 -8.86 -3.60 -16.61
CA ALA A 187 -7.67 -2.92 -17.09
C ALA A 187 -7.56 -1.49 -16.54
N GLU A 188 -8.62 -0.97 -15.93
CA GLU A 188 -8.66 0.36 -15.32
C GLU A 188 -9.76 0.43 -14.27
N ILE A 189 -9.57 1.30 -13.29
CA ILE A 189 -10.59 1.73 -12.34
C ILE A 189 -10.51 3.25 -12.18
N TYR A 190 -11.55 3.84 -11.59
CA TYR A 190 -11.55 5.26 -11.24
C TYR A 190 -11.96 5.40 -9.79
N ALA A 191 -11.17 6.12 -9.01
CA ALA A 191 -11.44 6.38 -7.61
C ALA A 191 -12.01 7.79 -7.46
N GLN A 192 -13.18 7.90 -6.84
CA GLN A 192 -13.76 9.17 -6.46
C GLN A 192 -13.29 9.54 -5.05
N TYR A 193 -12.72 10.73 -4.91
CA TYR A 193 -12.32 11.29 -3.63
C TYR A 193 -13.10 12.57 -3.33
N CYS A 194 -13.44 12.78 -2.07
CA CYS A 194 -13.81 14.08 -1.54
C CYS A 194 -12.60 14.62 -0.77
N ASN A 195 -12.09 15.78 -1.20
CA ASN A 195 -10.97 16.45 -0.55
C ASN A 195 -11.49 17.62 0.28
N THR A 196 -11.35 17.54 1.60
CA THR A 196 -11.75 18.60 2.53
C THR A 196 -10.55 19.51 2.86
N ILE A 197 -10.80 20.82 2.89
CA ILE A 197 -9.82 21.92 2.91
C ILE A 197 -8.67 21.68 3.90
N ALA A 198 -7.50 21.25 3.42
CA ALA A 198 -6.17 21.52 3.98
C ALA A 198 -5.06 20.86 3.12
N SER A 199 -4.82 21.38 1.91
CA SER A 199 -3.65 21.01 1.09
C SER A 199 -2.36 21.63 1.64
N VAL A 200 -1.94 21.27 2.85
CA VAL A 200 -0.67 21.74 3.44
C VAL A 200 0.49 20.76 3.20
N SER A 201 0.20 19.52 2.73
CA SER A 201 1.19 18.42 2.72
C SER A 201 1.71 18.00 1.34
N GLY A 202 1.37 18.71 0.26
CA GLY A 202 1.84 18.38 -1.11
C GLY A 202 1.54 16.92 -1.53
N ASN A 203 2.47 16.28 -2.27
CA ASN A 203 2.32 14.88 -2.73
C ASN A 203 2.26 13.84 -1.60
N ARG A 204 2.51 14.22 -0.33
CA ARG A 204 2.60 13.29 0.81
C ARG A 204 1.26 13.02 1.49
N GLY A 205 0.25 13.85 1.22
CA GLY A 205 -1.14 13.61 1.62
C GLY A 205 -1.98 12.88 0.58
N GLN A 206 -1.40 12.50 -0.56
CA GLN A 206 -2.11 11.92 -1.69
C GLN A 206 -2.48 10.44 -1.43
N PRO A 207 -3.71 10.02 -1.73
CA PRO A 207 -4.10 8.61 -1.67
C PRO A 207 -3.37 7.80 -2.75
N SER A 208 -3.37 6.47 -2.62
CA SER A 208 -2.78 5.59 -3.63
C SER A 208 -3.66 4.36 -3.86
N VAL A 209 -3.43 3.71 -5.01
CA VAL A 209 -4.02 2.41 -5.35
C VAL A 209 -2.90 1.40 -5.27
N PHE A 210 -3.08 0.32 -4.52
CA PHE A 210 -2.14 -0.78 -4.50
C PHE A 210 -2.65 -1.92 -5.37
N ILE A 211 -1.75 -2.51 -6.14
CA ILE A 211 -2.03 -3.70 -6.94
C ILE A 211 -1.08 -4.80 -6.46
N ASP A 212 -1.63 -5.91 -5.98
CA ASP A 212 -0.89 -7.06 -5.44
C ASP A 212 0.21 -6.61 -4.45
N GLN A 213 -0.18 -5.78 -3.47
CA GLN A 213 0.67 -5.20 -2.41
C GLN A 213 1.65 -4.10 -2.85
N ARG A 214 1.53 -3.53 -4.06
CA ARG A 214 2.39 -2.42 -4.50
C ARG A 214 1.66 -1.14 -4.83
N PRO A 215 2.12 0.02 -4.35
CA PRO A 215 1.51 1.29 -4.71
C PRO A 215 1.68 1.56 -6.20
N LEU A 216 0.65 2.12 -6.80
CA LEU A 216 0.70 2.77 -8.09
C LEU A 216 1.41 4.11 -7.91
N ASP A 217 2.50 4.31 -8.65
CA ASP A 217 3.24 5.57 -8.70
C ASP A 217 2.94 6.35 -9.99
N PRO A 218 2.84 7.70 -9.96
CA PRO A 218 2.76 8.50 -8.74
C PRO A 218 1.44 8.25 -7.97
N PRO A 219 1.37 8.63 -6.69
CA PRO A 219 0.12 8.68 -5.94
C PRO A 219 -0.98 9.43 -6.68
N LEU A 220 -2.24 9.09 -6.37
CA LEU A 220 -3.40 9.73 -6.98
C LEU A 220 -3.49 11.19 -6.53
N GLN A 221 -3.73 12.10 -7.48
CA GLN A 221 -3.72 13.54 -7.25
C GLN A 221 -5.13 14.13 -7.36
N PRO A 222 -6.01 13.94 -6.36
CA PRO A 222 -7.32 14.59 -6.36
C PRO A 222 -7.15 16.10 -6.28
N ALA A 223 -8.00 16.84 -6.99
CA ALA A 223 -8.08 18.29 -6.89
C ALA A 223 -8.53 18.71 -5.48
N GLY A 224 -7.99 19.84 -5.01
CA GLY A 224 -8.31 20.41 -3.71
C GLY A 224 -9.75 20.93 -3.63
N ASN A 225 -10.38 20.78 -2.46
CA ASN A 225 -11.67 21.38 -2.12
C ASN A 225 -12.85 20.95 -3.02
N THR A 226 -12.73 19.84 -3.72
CA THR A 226 -13.74 19.33 -4.65
C THR A 226 -13.88 17.81 -4.56
N THR A 227 -14.94 17.31 -5.20
CA THR A 227 -15.01 15.91 -5.59
C THR A 227 -14.11 15.70 -6.81
N SER A 228 -13.23 14.71 -6.75
CA SER A 228 -12.31 14.38 -7.83
C SER A 228 -12.45 12.94 -8.26
N TYR A 229 -12.41 12.68 -9.57
CA TYR A 229 -12.40 11.34 -10.14
C TYR A 229 -11.01 11.07 -10.70
N VAL A 230 -10.24 10.23 -10.01
CA VAL A 230 -8.86 9.93 -10.39
C VAL A 230 -8.78 8.54 -11.01
N ARG A 231 -8.34 8.50 -12.25
CA ARG A 231 -8.16 7.25 -12.99
C ARG A 231 -6.91 6.50 -12.52
N ALA A 232 -7.05 5.22 -12.24
CA ALA A 232 -5.95 4.30 -12.01
C ALA A 232 -6.03 3.17 -13.03
N ALA A 233 -5.10 3.18 -13.99
CA ALA A 233 -4.98 2.06 -14.90
C ALA A 233 -4.33 0.87 -14.17
N LEU A 234 -4.83 -0.32 -14.48
CA LEU A 234 -4.42 -1.56 -13.86
C LEU A 234 -3.57 -2.36 -14.84
N PRO A 235 -2.54 -3.06 -14.36
CA PRO A 235 -1.64 -3.84 -15.19
C PRO A 235 -2.35 -4.75 -16.20
N SER A 236 -2.01 -4.69 -17.48
CA SER A 236 -2.57 -5.59 -18.50
C SER A 236 -1.95 -6.98 -18.35
N GLN A 237 -2.38 -7.75 -17.35
CA GLN A 237 -2.12 -9.19 -17.32
C GLN A 237 -3.28 -9.92 -17.98
N PRO A 238 -3.02 -10.94 -18.81
CA PRO A 238 -4.08 -11.71 -19.47
C PRO A 238 -4.92 -12.43 -18.40
N LEU A 239 -6.17 -12.00 -18.25
CA LEU A 239 -7.31 -12.71 -17.63
C LEU A 239 -7.18 -13.15 -16.16
N ALA A 240 -6.09 -12.85 -15.45
CA ALA A 240 -5.97 -13.14 -14.02
C ALA A 240 -6.61 -12.03 -13.17
N ARG A 241 -7.44 -12.40 -12.19
CA ARG A 241 -7.92 -11.47 -11.15
C ARG A 241 -6.73 -10.85 -10.41
N LYS A 242 -6.73 -9.52 -10.25
CA LYS A 242 -5.74 -8.74 -9.50
C LYS A 242 -6.33 -8.32 -8.16
N ASN A 243 -5.53 -8.33 -7.09
CA ASN A 243 -5.98 -7.70 -5.83
C ASN A 243 -5.65 -6.21 -5.89
N VAL A 244 -6.69 -5.38 -5.88
CA VAL A 244 -6.59 -3.92 -5.99
C VAL A 244 -7.11 -3.31 -4.70
N ARG A 245 -6.29 -2.51 -4.01
CA ARG A 245 -6.67 -1.78 -2.80
C ARG A 245 -6.65 -0.30 -3.09
N VAL A 246 -7.78 0.37 -2.94
CA VAL A 246 -7.89 1.82 -3.15
C VAL A 246 -7.94 2.47 -1.78
N PHE A 247 -6.94 3.29 -1.44
CA PHE A 247 -6.78 3.86 -0.10
C PHE A 247 -7.35 5.27 -0.01
N SER A 248 -7.94 5.59 1.13
CA SER A 248 -8.09 6.96 1.59
C SER A 248 -6.71 7.56 1.93
N GLY A 249 -6.64 8.88 2.11
CA GLY A 249 -5.38 9.59 2.30
C GLY A 249 -4.59 9.15 3.55
N PRO A 250 -3.24 9.30 3.52
CA PRO A 250 -2.37 9.07 4.67
C PRO A 250 -2.41 10.19 5.72
N GLN A 251 -3.07 11.30 5.47
CA GLN A 251 -3.17 12.42 6.42
C GLN A 251 -4.63 12.84 6.53
N MET A 252 -5.39 12.05 7.30
CA MET A 252 -6.81 12.26 7.54
C MET A 252 -7.03 12.50 9.03
N SER A 253 -7.79 13.54 9.38
CA SER A 253 -8.26 13.74 10.74
C SER A 253 -9.60 13.04 10.91
N PRO A 254 -9.72 11.93 11.66
CA PRO A 254 -11.04 11.34 11.91
C PRO A 254 -11.90 12.32 12.71
N VAL A 255 -13.24 12.20 12.60
CA VAL A 255 -14.13 13.03 13.42
C VAL A 255 -14.09 12.51 14.86
N TYR A 256 -13.47 13.29 15.73
CA TYR A 256 -13.49 13.08 17.17
C TYR A 256 -14.75 13.71 17.78
N PRO A 257 -15.21 13.25 18.98
CA PRO A 257 -16.45 13.75 19.60
C PRO A 257 -16.55 15.27 19.73
N ASN A 258 -15.41 15.96 19.86
CA ASN A 258 -15.34 17.42 20.03
C ASN A 258 -14.69 18.15 18.83
N MET A 259 -14.36 17.46 17.74
CA MET A 259 -13.86 18.10 16.52
C MET A 259 -14.98 18.28 15.50
N THR A 260 -15.13 19.50 14.98
CA THR A 260 -16.09 19.82 13.91
C THR A 260 -15.48 19.69 12.52
N ASP A 261 -14.15 19.68 12.41
CA ASP A 261 -13.44 19.81 11.16
C ASP A 261 -12.77 18.48 10.78
N ASN A 262 -13.15 17.94 9.63
CA ASN A 262 -12.55 16.75 9.04
C ASN A 262 -11.68 17.18 7.85
N HIS A 263 -10.40 16.82 7.87
CA HIS A 263 -9.42 17.20 6.85
C HIS A 263 -8.82 15.94 6.23
N GLY A 264 -8.78 15.86 4.90
CA GLY A 264 -8.04 14.83 4.18
C GLY A 264 -8.71 14.37 2.87
N ASN A 265 -8.17 13.28 2.32
CA ASN A 265 -8.68 12.66 1.10
C ASN A 265 -9.55 11.44 1.43
N HIS A 266 -10.87 11.61 1.38
CA HIS A 266 -11.82 10.55 1.68
C HIS A 266 -12.18 9.78 0.42
N LEU A 267 -11.92 8.47 0.39
CA LEU A 267 -12.39 7.60 -0.69
C LEU A 267 -13.92 7.50 -0.66
N CYS A 268 -14.61 7.90 -1.71
CA CYS A 268 -16.08 7.90 -1.78
C CYS A 268 -16.60 6.67 -2.52
N ALA A 269 -15.97 6.33 -3.64
CA ALA A 269 -16.37 5.21 -4.48
C ALA A 269 -15.24 4.79 -5.43
N VAL A 270 -15.34 3.58 -5.94
CA VAL A 270 -14.52 3.06 -7.04
C VAL A 270 -15.43 2.66 -8.19
N TYR A 271 -15.12 3.12 -9.39
CA TYR A 271 -15.85 2.85 -10.61
C TYR A 271 -15.06 1.85 -11.44
N VAL A 272 -15.71 0.76 -11.85
CA VAL A 272 -15.11 -0.34 -12.64
C VAL A 272 -15.91 -0.52 -13.93
N PRO A 273 -15.27 -0.68 -15.12
CA PRO A 273 -15.99 -0.94 -16.36
C PRO A 273 -16.95 -2.14 -16.27
N SER A 274 -18.12 -2.05 -16.89
CA SER A 274 -19.13 -3.11 -16.90
C SER A 274 -18.67 -4.28 -17.78
N GLY A 275 -18.84 -5.51 -17.29
CA GLY A 275 -18.43 -6.74 -17.98
C GLY A 275 -17.11 -7.33 -17.45
N ASP A 276 -16.36 -6.57 -16.65
CA ASP A 276 -15.22 -7.10 -15.91
C ASP A 276 -15.67 -7.88 -14.66
N ASP A 277 -15.05 -9.04 -14.46
CA ASP A 277 -15.27 -9.85 -13.27
C ASP A 277 -14.68 -9.13 -12.07
N THR A 278 -15.56 -8.66 -11.17
CA THR A 278 -15.19 -7.85 -10.01
C THR A 278 -15.90 -8.33 -8.75
N GLU A 279 -15.08 -8.66 -7.78
CA GLU A 279 -15.48 -9.06 -6.43
C GLU A 279 -14.95 -8.02 -5.44
N VAL A 280 -15.83 -7.46 -4.60
CA VAL A 280 -15.41 -6.68 -3.44
C VAL A 280 -14.96 -7.66 -2.37
N VAL A 281 -13.70 -7.55 -1.93
CA VAL A 281 -13.17 -8.40 -0.87
C VAL A 281 -13.66 -7.81 0.46
N PRO A 282 -14.53 -8.52 1.21
CA PRO A 282 -15.03 -8.01 2.47
C PRO A 282 -13.88 -7.81 3.45
N GLY A 283 -13.97 -6.79 4.30
CA GLY A 283 -13.00 -6.55 5.37
C GLY A 283 -13.30 -7.37 6.62
N PRO A 284 -12.50 -8.39 6.96
CA PRO A 284 -12.36 -8.82 8.33
C PRO A 284 -11.20 -8.05 8.98
N ALA A 285 -11.42 -7.52 10.18
CA ALA A 285 -10.33 -7.36 11.11
C ALA A 285 -10.71 -8.10 12.40
N PRO A 286 -10.27 -9.36 12.61
CA PRO A 286 -10.27 -9.89 13.95
C PRO A 286 -9.33 -9.00 14.79
N ARG A 287 -9.92 -8.24 15.72
CA ARG A 287 -9.24 -7.48 16.79
C ARG A 287 -8.02 -6.66 16.32
N PRO A 288 -8.23 -5.56 15.56
CA PRO A 288 -7.13 -4.76 15.02
C PRO A 288 -6.26 -4.15 16.13
N VAL A 289 -5.03 -3.77 15.77
CA VAL A 289 -4.25 -2.81 16.55
C VAL A 289 -4.77 -1.41 16.22
N VAL A 290 -4.92 -0.56 17.24
CA VAL A 290 -5.43 0.81 17.10
C VAL A 290 -4.36 1.83 17.47
N PRO A 291 -3.61 2.38 16.51
CA PRO A 291 -2.79 3.56 16.72
C PRO A 291 -3.66 4.81 16.85
N TYR A 292 -3.47 5.54 17.93
CA TYR A 292 -4.06 6.85 18.19
C TYR A 292 -2.94 7.85 18.48
N GLY A 293 -2.94 9.01 17.81
CA GLY A 293 -1.86 9.98 18.01
C GLY A 293 -1.82 11.12 17.01
N ASP A 294 -0.67 11.78 16.94
CA ASP A 294 -0.47 12.99 16.14
C ASP A 294 0.22 12.74 14.77
N SER A 295 0.84 13.78 14.20
CA SER A 295 1.57 13.73 12.93
C SER A 295 2.70 12.70 12.89
N LYS A 296 3.35 12.41 14.02
CA LYS A 296 4.41 11.40 14.09
C LYS A 296 3.83 10.00 13.93
N THR A 297 2.73 9.71 14.66
CA THR A 297 1.98 8.45 14.55
C THR A 297 1.34 8.29 13.16
N ALA A 298 0.91 9.40 12.54
CA ALA A 298 0.32 9.41 11.20
C ALA A 298 1.35 9.25 10.07
N GLY A 299 2.65 9.41 10.34
CA GLY A 299 3.68 9.29 9.29
C GLY A 299 3.77 10.47 8.32
N PHE A 300 3.60 11.71 8.82
CA PHE A 300 3.52 12.97 8.04
C PHE A 300 4.69 13.22 7.06
N TRP A 301 5.84 12.57 7.27
CA TRP A 301 7.04 12.70 6.41
C TRP A 301 7.55 11.41 5.78
N SER A 302 6.75 10.34 5.76
CA SER A 302 7.06 9.18 4.94
C SER A 302 7.18 9.56 3.46
N LEU A 303 8.19 9.04 2.75
CA LEU A 303 8.53 9.49 1.39
C LEU A 303 7.47 9.12 0.33
N SER A 304 6.55 8.19 0.62
CA SER A 304 5.57 7.69 -0.35
C SER A 304 4.19 7.51 0.31
N ALA A 305 3.17 8.33 -0.01
CA ALA A 305 1.73 8.12 0.31
C ALA A 305 1.36 7.31 1.58
N GLY A 306 2.08 7.47 2.69
CA GLY A 306 1.89 6.66 3.91
C GLY A 306 2.45 5.22 3.89
N ARG A 307 3.15 4.78 2.84
CA ARG A 307 3.82 3.47 2.71
C ARG A 307 4.75 3.15 3.89
N ASP A 308 5.42 4.16 4.41
CA ASP A 308 6.35 3.97 5.52
C ASP A 308 5.77 4.51 6.84
N SER A 309 4.44 4.72 6.91
CA SER A 309 3.76 5.04 8.19
C SER A 309 3.62 3.79 9.06
N ILE A 310 3.50 3.98 10.38
CA ILE A 310 3.19 2.89 11.32
C ILE A 310 2.01 2.05 10.85
N THR A 311 0.93 2.69 10.41
CA THR A 311 -0.27 2.02 9.90
C THR A 311 0.03 1.07 8.74
N PHE A 312 0.83 1.50 7.78
CA PHE A 312 1.16 0.66 6.63
C PHE A 312 2.18 -0.41 6.98
N LEU A 313 3.23 -0.07 7.73
CA LEU A 313 4.30 -1.01 8.10
C LEU A 313 3.78 -2.18 8.94
N LEU A 314 2.85 -1.92 9.86
CA LEU A 314 2.15 -2.99 10.60
C LEU A 314 1.28 -3.84 9.66
N ARG A 315 0.56 -3.23 8.71
CA ARG A 315 -0.23 -3.98 7.72
C ARG A 315 0.63 -4.81 6.77
N ASP A 316 1.83 -4.35 6.41
CA ASP A 316 2.80 -5.12 5.61
C ASP A 316 3.32 -6.34 6.37
N ARG A 317 3.23 -6.36 7.72
CA ARG A 317 3.48 -7.54 8.56
C ARG A 317 2.24 -8.45 8.70
N GLY A 318 1.13 -8.11 8.05
CA GLY A 318 -0.14 -8.83 8.18
C GLY A 318 -0.95 -8.49 9.43
N ILE A 319 -0.57 -7.43 10.17
CA ILE A 319 -1.30 -6.98 11.36
C ILE A 319 -2.47 -6.09 10.91
N PRO A 320 -3.74 -6.41 11.27
CA PRO A 320 -4.87 -5.53 10.98
C PRO A 320 -4.77 -4.24 11.78
N VAL A 321 -4.95 -3.08 11.12
CA VAL A 321 -4.81 -1.76 11.77
C VAL A 321 -5.98 -0.84 11.44
N VAL A 322 -6.51 -0.18 12.47
CA VAL A 322 -7.46 0.95 12.37
C VAL A 322 -6.81 2.17 13.04
N SER A 323 -6.45 3.20 12.26
CA SER A 323 -5.66 4.34 12.76
C SER A 323 -6.50 5.59 13.03
N PHE A 324 -6.35 6.16 14.23
CA PHE A 324 -6.80 7.49 14.63
C PHE A 324 -5.62 8.43 14.80
N ALA A 325 -4.66 8.38 13.88
CA ALA A 325 -3.54 9.30 13.89
C ALA A 325 -3.81 10.48 12.94
N ALA A 326 -3.66 11.70 13.43
CA ALA A 326 -3.93 12.92 12.67
C ALA A 326 -2.83 13.97 12.86
N GLY A 327 -2.43 14.61 11.77
CA GLY A 327 -1.47 15.71 11.81
C GLY A 327 -1.95 16.86 12.72
N GLY A 328 -1.09 17.31 13.65
CA GLY A 328 -1.44 18.40 14.56
C GLY A 328 -2.44 18.06 15.67
N GLY A 329 -2.87 16.79 15.80
CA GLY A 329 -3.79 16.34 16.85
C GLY A 329 -3.28 16.63 18.26
N THR A 330 -4.20 16.93 19.18
CA THR A 330 -3.92 17.20 20.60
C THR A 330 -4.99 16.53 21.47
N LEU A 331 -4.58 15.98 22.62
CA LEU A 331 -5.52 15.40 23.58
C LEU A 331 -6.51 16.46 24.11
N HIS A 332 -6.05 17.70 24.25
CA HIS A 332 -6.88 18.83 24.65
C HIS A 332 -8.03 19.09 23.67
N ALA A 333 -7.79 19.04 22.36
CA ALA A 333 -8.85 19.25 21.37
C ALA A 333 -9.93 18.17 21.44
N GLU A 334 -9.57 16.97 21.89
CA GLU A 334 -10.46 15.81 21.88
C GLU A 334 -11.21 15.63 23.21
N THR A 335 -10.60 16.00 24.32
CA THR A 335 -11.15 15.81 25.69
C THR A 335 -11.54 17.11 26.38
N GLY A 336 -11.20 18.26 25.80
CA GLY A 336 -11.36 19.57 26.43
C GLY A 336 -10.35 19.80 27.56
N SER A 337 -10.58 20.84 28.36
CA SER A 337 -9.71 21.23 29.49
C SER A 337 -10.07 20.56 30.83
N THR A 338 -11.17 19.80 30.89
CA THR A 338 -11.64 19.20 32.14
C THR A 338 -10.83 17.95 32.47
N LEU A 339 -10.12 17.99 33.61
CA LEU A 339 -9.23 16.92 34.06
C LEU A 339 -9.99 15.80 34.79
N SER A 340 -10.71 14.95 34.04
CA SER A 340 -11.47 13.83 34.61
C SER A 340 -11.52 12.62 33.69
N VAL A 341 -11.76 11.43 34.27
CA VAL A 341 -12.02 10.19 33.51
C VAL A 341 -13.27 10.34 32.65
N ASP A 342 -14.32 10.98 33.17
CA ASP A 342 -15.59 11.18 32.46
C ASP A 342 -15.43 12.01 31.18
N ALA A 343 -14.56 13.04 31.20
CA ALA A 343 -14.23 13.83 30.02
C ALA A 343 -13.53 12.99 28.93
N CYS A 344 -12.83 11.93 29.31
CA CYS A 344 -12.15 11.02 28.39
C CYS A 344 -13.05 9.86 27.89
N LEU A 345 -14.18 9.57 28.54
CA LEU A 345 -15.04 8.44 28.18
C LEU A 345 -15.54 8.46 26.71
N PRO A 346 -15.92 9.60 26.11
CA PRO A 346 -16.31 9.64 24.69
C PRO A 346 -15.19 9.17 23.76
N LEU A 347 -13.96 9.64 23.98
CA LEU A 347 -12.79 9.23 23.21
C LEU A 347 -12.45 7.75 23.47
N ALA A 348 -12.44 7.32 24.72
CA ALA A 348 -12.16 5.92 25.08
C ALA A 348 -13.14 4.95 24.39
N ARG A 349 -14.45 5.25 24.40
CA ARG A 349 -15.47 4.47 23.68
C ARG A 349 -15.20 4.41 22.18
N LYS A 350 -14.70 5.50 21.59
CA LYS A 350 -14.33 5.54 20.17
C LYS A 350 -13.15 4.61 19.88
N LEU A 351 -12.10 4.65 20.69
CA LEU A 351 -10.90 3.85 20.47
C LEU A 351 -11.13 2.34 20.61
N VAL A 352 -12.09 1.93 21.45
CA VAL A 352 -12.41 0.50 21.67
C VAL A 352 -13.54 -0.02 20.77
N GLU A 353 -14.17 0.84 19.95
CA GLU A 353 -15.36 0.51 19.15
C GLU A 353 -15.12 -0.68 18.21
N CYS A 354 -13.90 -0.81 17.68
CA CYS A 354 -13.49 -1.91 16.79
C CYS A 354 -12.98 -3.16 17.52
N LEU A 355 -13.17 -3.24 18.85
CA LEU A 355 -12.71 -4.35 19.71
C LEU A 355 -11.22 -4.69 19.50
N PRO A 356 -10.31 -3.74 19.74
CA PRO A 356 -8.91 -3.93 19.43
C PRO A 356 -8.25 -5.12 20.17
N SER A 357 -7.12 -5.57 19.65
CA SER A 357 -6.20 -6.44 20.41
C SER A 357 -5.32 -5.61 21.32
N LYS A 358 -4.91 -4.42 20.86
CA LYS A 358 -4.07 -3.45 21.56
C LYS A 358 -4.39 -2.03 21.07
N ILE A 359 -4.34 -1.03 21.96
CA ILE A 359 -4.36 0.39 21.59
C ILE A 359 -2.96 0.98 21.80
N ILE A 360 -2.45 1.70 20.81
CA ILE A 360 -1.20 2.45 20.93
C ILE A 360 -1.56 3.92 21.11
N VAL A 361 -1.17 4.52 22.22
CA VAL A 361 -1.43 5.93 22.53
C VAL A 361 -0.15 6.72 22.32
N GLY A 362 -0.05 7.44 21.20
CA GLY A 362 1.08 8.31 20.84
C GLY A 362 0.69 9.79 20.75
N ILE A 363 -0.24 10.24 21.59
CA ILE A 363 -0.69 11.64 21.70
C ILE A 363 0.02 12.37 22.86
N GLY A 364 -0.02 13.69 22.89
CA GLY A 364 0.49 14.52 23.99
C GLY A 364 1.72 15.37 23.65
N ARG A 365 2.47 15.01 22.59
CA ARG A 365 3.61 15.80 22.10
C ARG A 365 3.16 17.21 21.72
N ASN A 366 2.09 17.34 20.93
CA ASN A 366 1.57 18.65 20.51
C ASN A 366 0.97 19.44 21.67
N ASP A 367 0.33 18.76 22.62
CA ASP A 367 -0.22 19.37 23.84
C ASP A 367 0.89 20.04 24.65
N PHE A 368 2.02 19.35 24.83
CA PHE A 368 3.20 19.88 25.51
C PHE A 368 3.88 21.00 24.70
N ASN A 369 4.24 20.72 23.43
CA ASN A 369 4.99 21.65 22.59
C ASN A 369 4.25 22.97 22.34
N SER A 370 2.92 22.92 22.23
CA SER A 370 2.06 24.07 21.96
C SER A 370 1.41 24.65 23.23
N SER A 371 1.80 24.14 24.42
CA SER A 371 1.30 24.57 25.72
C SER A 371 -0.24 24.58 25.81
N LYS A 372 -0.89 23.54 25.26
CA LYS A 372 -2.34 23.34 25.39
C LYS A 372 -2.74 22.87 26.78
N PHE A 373 -1.84 22.15 27.44
CA PHE A 373 -1.92 21.80 28.86
C PHE A 373 -0.66 22.27 29.58
N ALA A 374 -0.78 22.57 30.87
CA ALA A 374 0.39 22.58 31.74
C ALA A 374 0.98 21.15 31.82
N PRO A 375 2.29 20.97 32.04
CA PRO A 375 2.91 19.64 32.04
C PRO A 375 2.26 18.64 33.00
N SER A 376 1.90 19.07 34.21
CA SER A 376 1.17 18.25 35.20
C SER A 376 -0.23 17.83 34.75
N ASP A 377 -0.92 18.75 34.07
CA ASP A 377 -2.30 18.55 33.62
C ASP A 377 -2.35 17.56 32.46
N LEU A 378 -1.36 17.61 31.56
CA LEU A 378 -1.21 16.65 30.49
C LEU A 378 -0.99 15.23 31.02
N ILE A 379 -0.12 15.06 32.02
CA ILE A 379 0.09 13.75 32.68
C ILE A 379 -1.20 13.26 33.34
N THR A 380 -1.90 14.15 34.04
CA THR A 380 -3.19 13.84 34.66
C THR A 380 -4.22 13.39 33.62
N GLN A 381 -4.33 14.12 32.50
CA GLN A 381 -5.31 13.82 31.48
C GLN A 381 -4.99 12.56 30.67
N LEU A 382 -3.71 12.28 30.42
CA LEU A 382 -3.27 11.00 29.86
C LEU A 382 -3.63 9.84 30.80
N ASN A 383 -3.39 9.97 32.11
CA ASN A 383 -3.81 8.97 33.08
C ASN A 383 -5.33 8.77 33.07
N ASN A 384 -6.11 9.85 33.00
CA ASN A 384 -7.57 9.79 32.89
C ASN A 384 -8.03 9.07 31.61
N LEU A 385 -7.36 9.29 30.48
CA LEU A 385 -7.64 8.56 29.24
C LEU A 385 -7.35 7.05 29.39
N LEU A 386 -6.21 6.68 29.97
CA LEU A 386 -5.88 5.28 30.23
C LEU A 386 -6.96 4.63 31.10
N LEU A 387 -7.34 5.27 32.20
CA LEU A 387 -8.40 4.78 33.09
C LEU A 387 -9.75 4.68 32.39
N ALA A 388 -10.11 5.65 31.54
CA ALA A 388 -11.33 5.63 30.75
C ALA A 388 -11.34 4.45 29.77
N ILE A 389 -10.21 4.15 29.10
CA ILE A 389 -10.08 2.97 28.23
C ILE A 389 -10.30 1.69 29.03
N HIS A 390 -9.65 1.55 30.19
CA HIS A 390 -9.79 0.36 31.04
C HIS A 390 -11.20 0.22 31.61
N GLN A 391 -11.86 1.32 31.96
CA GLN A 391 -13.25 1.33 32.43
C GLN A 391 -14.22 0.85 31.34
N VAL A 392 -14.00 1.23 30.07
CA VAL A 392 -14.87 0.82 28.96
C VAL A 392 -14.54 -0.61 28.49
N ALA A 393 -13.27 -0.99 28.45
CA ALA A 393 -12.82 -2.30 27.97
C ALA A 393 -11.63 -2.84 28.80
N PRO A 394 -11.90 -3.51 29.93
CA PRO A 394 -10.86 -3.93 30.87
C PRO A 394 -9.83 -4.93 30.31
N SER A 395 -10.18 -5.66 29.26
CA SER A 395 -9.33 -6.69 28.63
C SER A 395 -8.36 -6.14 27.59
N ILE A 396 -8.41 -4.84 27.28
CA ILE A 396 -7.55 -4.21 26.27
C ILE A 396 -6.23 -3.81 26.90
N THR A 397 -5.14 -4.15 26.24
CA THR A 397 -3.82 -3.62 26.59
C THR A 397 -3.58 -2.29 25.88
N VAL A 398 -2.93 -1.38 26.59
CA VAL A 398 -2.55 -0.07 26.08
C VAL A 398 -1.03 0.04 26.05
N GLU A 399 -0.48 0.44 24.92
CA GLU A 399 0.95 0.74 24.76
C GLU A 399 1.11 2.24 24.58
N LEU A 400 1.67 2.90 25.60
CA LEU A 400 1.91 4.33 25.57
C LEU A 400 3.22 4.61 24.81
N LEU A 401 3.14 5.25 23.66
CA LEU A 401 4.30 5.63 22.85
C LEU A 401 4.79 7.01 23.28
N THR A 402 6.04 7.10 23.72
CA THR A 402 6.67 8.37 24.09
C THR A 402 7.68 8.78 23.03
N TRP A 403 7.43 9.90 22.35
CA TRP A 403 8.34 10.42 21.31
C TRP A 403 9.52 11.17 21.92
N THR A 404 10.70 11.05 21.30
CA THR A 404 11.92 11.80 21.64
C THR A 404 11.77 13.31 21.41
N ARG A 405 12.61 14.07 22.12
CA ARG A 405 12.91 15.46 21.78
C ARG A 405 13.70 15.48 20.49
N GLU A 406 13.24 16.25 19.52
CA GLU A 406 13.92 16.42 18.26
C GLU A 406 14.63 17.78 18.20
N VAL A 407 15.48 17.99 17.19
CA VAL A 407 16.54 19.01 17.20
C VAL A 407 16.02 20.44 17.40
N THR A 408 14.82 20.76 16.91
CA THR A 408 14.24 22.12 16.97
C THR A 408 13.26 22.34 18.14
N GLU A 409 12.99 21.34 18.96
CA GLU A 409 12.01 21.45 20.04
C GLU A 409 12.63 22.05 21.31
N THR A 410 11.96 23.05 21.89
CA THR A 410 12.37 23.72 23.13
C THR A 410 11.62 23.17 24.34
N ASP A 411 12.21 23.30 25.53
CA ASP A 411 11.54 23.00 26.80
C ASP A 411 10.35 23.96 27.03
N ARG A 412 9.33 23.50 27.77
CA ARG A 412 8.05 24.21 27.94
C ARG A 412 7.60 24.22 29.39
N GLY A 413 7.09 25.36 29.86
CA GLY A 413 6.57 25.50 31.22
C GLY A 413 7.59 25.18 32.32
N GLY A 414 8.88 25.40 32.08
CA GLY A 414 9.97 25.05 33.00
C GLY A 414 10.28 23.55 33.08
N VAL A 415 9.62 22.71 32.28
CA VAL A 415 9.82 21.26 32.23
C VAL A 415 10.56 20.88 30.94
N SER A 416 11.58 20.03 31.06
CA SER A 416 12.32 19.53 29.91
C SER A 416 11.57 18.38 29.22
N TRP A 417 11.84 18.17 27.93
CA TRP A 417 11.28 17.00 27.22
C TRP A 417 11.67 15.66 27.87
N ALA A 418 12.88 15.57 28.42
CA ALA A 418 13.33 14.38 29.14
C ALA A 418 12.53 14.17 30.43
N ALA A 419 12.27 15.25 31.19
CA ALA A 419 11.43 15.20 32.38
C ALA A 419 9.97 14.83 32.04
N MET A 420 9.44 15.41 30.95
CA MET A 420 8.10 15.09 30.47
C MET A 420 7.97 13.60 30.09
N ARG A 421 8.92 13.06 29.32
CA ARG A 421 8.97 11.62 28.98
C ARG A 421 9.09 10.73 30.22
N ALA A 422 9.91 11.11 31.19
CA ALA A 422 10.01 10.37 32.45
C ALA A 422 8.65 10.30 33.18
N SER A 423 7.85 11.36 33.14
CA SER A 423 6.49 11.34 33.69
C SER A 423 5.53 10.43 32.91
N PHE A 424 5.68 10.30 31.58
CA PHE A 424 4.92 9.31 30.81
C PHE A 424 5.27 7.87 31.22
N LEU A 425 6.56 7.57 31.44
CA LEU A 425 6.99 6.25 31.92
C LEU A 425 6.32 5.86 33.25
N GLY A 426 6.13 6.86 34.13
CA GLY A 426 5.44 6.67 35.41
C GLY A 426 3.97 6.25 35.29
N LEU A 427 3.30 6.49 34.15
CA LEU A 427 1.86 6.21 33.98
C LEU A 427 1.52 4.72 34.00
N ALA A 428 2.46 3.84 33.64
CA ALA A 428 2.30 2.39 33.70
C ALA A 428 2.39 1.81 35.12
N THR A 429 2.91 2.59 36.08
CA THR A 429 3.06 2.13 37.47
C THR A 429 1.71 1.70 38.05
N GLY A 430 1.65 0.46 38.56
CA GLY A 430 0.43 -0.13 39.11
C GLY A 430 -0.65 -0.50 38.10
N LYS A 431 -0.36 -0.46 36.78
CA LYS A 431 -1.32 -0.79 35.71
C LYS A 431 -0.75 -1.90 34.81
N PRO A 432 -0.95 -3.19 35.12
CA PRO A 432 -0.35 -4.31 34.36
C PRO A 432 -0.86 -4.42 32.91
N TRP A 433 -1.94 -3.71 32.57
CA TRP A 433 -2.51 -3.61 31.22
C TRP A 433 -1.95 -2.42 30.42
N VAL A 434 -1.02 -1.64 30.99
CA VAL A 434 -0.31 -0.55 30.31
C VAL A 434 1.17 -0.89 30.17
N SER A 435 1.68 -0.89 28.95
CA SER A 435 3.12 -0.87 28.65
C SER A 435 3.53 0.50 28.14
N VAL A 436 4.82 0.83 28.21
CA VAL A 436 5.37 2.06 27.63
C VAL A 436 6.42 1.72 26.60
N LEU A 437 6.23 2.21 25.38
CA LEU A 437 7.22 2.20 24.32
C LEU A 437 7.98 3.52 24.34
N ASP A 438 9.24 3.48 24.79
CA ASP A 438 10.08 4.66 24.85
C ASP A 438 10.89 4.84 23.55
N ALA A 439 10.53 5.82 22.72
CA ALA A 439 11.21 6.03 21.45
C ALA A 439 12.71 6.31 21.62
N ALA A 440 13.14 6.85 22.77
CA ALA A 440 14.54 7.15 23.01
C ALA A 440 15.43 5.92 23.22
N ARG A 441 14.83 4.73 23.34
CA ARG A 441 15.57 3.47 23.30
C ARG A 441 16.04 3.14 21.88
N TYR A 442 15.40 3.70 20.85
CA TYR A 442 15.71 3.41 19.45
C TYR A 442 16.64 4.45 18.82
N TRP A 443 16.51 5.72 19.19
CA TRP A 443 17.51 6.73 18.84
C TRP A 443 17.59 7.84 19.88
N THR A 444 18.81 8.33 20.09
CA THR A 444 19.08 9.49 20.94
C THR A 444 18.81 10.80 20.21
N GLN A 445 18.76 11.91 20.95
CA GLN A 445 18.67 13.25 20.35
C GLN A 445 19.83 13.54 19.37
N ALA A 446 21.03 13.03 19.66
CA ALA A 446 22.20 13.19 18.79
C ALA A 446 22.06 12.44 17.47
N GLU A 447 21.34 11.31 17.47
CA GLU A 447 21.10 10.47 16.31
C GLU A 447 19.86 10.88 15.50
N ALA A 448 19.01 11.77 16.05
CA ALA A 448 17.75 12.19 15.44
C ALA A 448 17.89 12.69 13.99
N GLY A 449 19.03 13.29 13.61
CA GLY A 449 19.30 13.70 12.23
C GLY A 449 19.28 12.54 11.21
N ALA A 450 19.61 11.31 11.64
CA ALA A 450 19.54 10.12 10.80
C ALA A 450 18.13 9.52 10.71
N PHE A 451 17.24 9.88 11.64
CA PHE A 451 15.91 9.27 11.81
C PHE A 451 14.74 10.24 11.61
N THR A 452 15.00 11.53 11.37
CA THR A 452 14.00 12.56 11.09
C THR A 452 14.16 13.19 9.71
N SER A 453 13.07 13.72 9.14
CA SER A 453 13.08 14.36 7.81
C SER A 453 13.18 15.88 7.88
N ASP A 454 12.59 16.50 8.90
CA ASP A 454 12.48 17.94 9.07
C ASP A 454 12.90 18.37 10.48
N THR A 455 13.77 17.58 11.12
CA THR A 455 14.20 17.73 12.52
C THR A 455 13.12 17.53 13.58
N VAL A 456 11.92 17.07 13.19
CA VAL A 456 10.79 16.83 14.10
C VAL A 456 10.13 15.49 13.82
N HIS A 457 9.80 15.23 12.57
CA HIS A 457 9.03 14.06 12.19
C HIS A 457 9.95 12.91 11.78
N PRO A 458 9.66 11.68 12.25
CA PRO A 458 10.44 10.53 11.81
C PRO A 458 10.41 10.43 10.29
N ASN A 459 11.61 10.32 9.70
CA ASN A 459 11.75 9.94 8.30
C ASN A 459 11.38 8.46 8.15
N ASP A 460 11.55 7.93 6.93
CA ASP A 460 11.30 6.51 6.69
C ASP A 460 11.95 5.69 7.79
N ARG A 461 13.29 5.78 8.02
CA ARG A 461 14.11 5.05 9.02
C ARG A 461 13.54 5.07 10.45
N GLY A 462 13.09 6.22 10.94
CA GLY A 462 12.50 6.32 12.27
C GLY A 462 11.14 5.60 12.39
N GLN A 463 10.31 5.64 11.34
CA GLN A 463 8.98 5.01 11.38
C GLN A 463 9.02 3.47 11.53
N GLU A 464 9.93 2.75 10.88
CA GLU A 464 10.07 1.28 11.04
C GLU A 464 10.65 0.91 12.39
N LEU A 465 11.58 1.70 12.94
CA LEU A 465 12.12 1.37 14.26
C LEU A 465 10.98 1.35 15.28
N VAL A 466 10.15 2.38 15.26
CA VAL A 466 8.95 2.46 16.12
C VAL A 466 7.92 1.39 15.74
N SER A 467 7.69 1.11 14.46
CA SER A 467 6.73 0.09 14.02
C SER A 467 7.14 -1.33 14.37
N SER A 468 8.43 -1.65 14.27
CA SER A 468 9.03 -2.94 14.63
C SER A 468 8.89 -3.16 16.13
N ALA A 469 9.25 -2.13 16.90
CA ALA A 469 9.05 -2.10 18.33
C ALA A 469 7.59 -2.32 18.76
N ILE A 470 6.63 -1.67 18.10
CA ILE A 470 5.19 -1.87 18.33
C ILE A 470 4.75 -3.31 18.00
N ALA A 471 5.30 -3.88 16.93
CA ALA A 471 5.05 -5.26 16.52
C ALA A 471 5.69 -6.29 17.46
N GLY A 472 6.61 -5.87 18.33
CA GLY A 472 7.40 -6.73 19.20
C GLY A 472 8.63 -7.33 18.51
N ASP A 473 9.02 -6.79 17.36
CA ASP A 473 10.22 -7.17 16.64
C ASP A 473 11.45 -6.53 17.33
N GLU A 474 12.46 -7.33 17.66
CA GLU A 474 13.72 -6.82 18.24
C GLU A 474 14.58 -6.10 17.17
N PHE A 475 14.32 -6.37 15.88
CA PHE A 475 15.07 -5.85 14.76
C PHE A 475 14.17 -5.22 13.68
N PRO A 476 14.71 -4.28 12.87
CA PRO A 476 13.94 -3.67 11.80
C PRO A 476 13.50 -4.71 10.77
N TRP A 477 12.21 -4.73 10.45
CA TRP A 477 11.67 -5.61 9.41
C TRP A 477 12.37 -5.39 8.05
N THR A 478 12.66 -4.14 7.68
CA THR A 478 13.38 -3.82 6.44
C THR A 478 14.91 -3.86 6.62
N PRO A 479 15.67 -4.63 5.80
CA PRO A 479 17.13 -4.73 5.92
C PRO A 479 17.88 -3.40 5.83
N LYS A 480 17.31 -2.39 5.14
CA LYS A 480 17.80 -1.00 4.99
C LYS A 480 18.24 -0.31 6.30
N ARG A 481 17.85 -0.86 7.44
CA ARG A 481 17.91 -0.20 8.74
C ARG A 481 18.71 -0.99 9.77
N LEU A 482 19.35 -2.10 9.35
CA LEU A 482 20.39 -2.75 10.14
C LEU A 482 21.54 -1.76 10.35
N SER A 483 22.03 -1.64 11.58
CA SER A 483 23.10 -0.71 11.92
C SER A 483 24.42 -1.04 11.20
N SER A 484 24.64 -2.33 10.94
CA SER A 484 25.78 -2.89 10.20
C SER A 484 25.64 -2.76 8.68
N LEU A 485 24.53 -2.25 8.15
CA LEU A 485 24.28 -2.30 6.70
C LEU A 485 25.25 -1.40 5.92
N PHE A 486 26.06 -2.03 5.07
CA PHE A 486 26.95 -1.35 4.15
C PHE A 486 26.23 -0.98 2.84
N ALA A 487 25.48 -1.91 2.27
CA ALA A 487 24.69 -1.68 1.05
C ALA A 487 23.48 -2.62 0.97
N TYR A 488 22.38 -2.16 0.37
CA TYR A 488 21.20 -3.00 0.15
C TYR A 488 20.52 -2.67 -1.17
N TYR A 489 20.09 -3.72 -1.89
CA TYR A 489 19.53 -3.63 -3.22
C TYR A 489 18.25 -4.47 -3.31
N SER A 490 17.24 -3.96 -4.01
CA SER A 490 15.99 -4.68 -4.26
C SER A 490 15.52 -4.46 -5.70
N ALA A 491 15.15 -5.53 -6.39
CA ALA A 491 14.58 -5.49 -7.74
C ALA A 491 13.19 -4.82 -7.75
N GLU A 492 12.55 -4.71 -6.59
CA GLU A 492 11.31 -3.93 -6.42
C GLU A 492 11.55 -2.43 -6.22
N GLY A 493 12.81 -2.03 -5.99
CA GLY A 493 13.21 -0.64 -5.85
C GLY A 493 13.28 0.08 -7.20
N ARG A 494 13.66 1.35 -7.16
CA ARG A 494 14.05 2.06 -8.39
C ARG A 494 15.28 1.36 -8.96
N LEU A 495 15.29 1.11 -10.26
CA LEU A 495 16.45 0.64 -11.03
C LEU A 495 16.86 1.75 -11.97
N GLY A 496 18.15 2.04 -12.10
CA GLY A 496 18.66 3.04 -13.03
C GLY A 496 18.61 2.50 -14.45
N GLY A 497 18.08 3.31 -15.37
CA GLY A 497 18.04 2.99 -16.80
C GLY A 497 19.31 3.44 -17.52
N SER A 498 19.51 2.95 -18.74
CA SER A 498 20.59 3.40 -19.63
C SER A 498 20.04 4.10 -20.87
N SER A 499 20.93 4.63 -21.70
CA SER A 499 20.66 5.07 -23.07
C SER A 499 20.27 3.94 -24.04
N LEU A 500 20.10 2.72 -23.54
CA LEU A 500 20.01 1.54 -24.36
C LEU A 500 18.63 0.95 -24.17
N ILE A 501 17.95 0.81 -25.31
CA ILE A 501 16.58 0.31 -25.37
C ILE A 501 16.63 -1.10 -25.93
N GLY A 502 15.97 -2.02 -25.24
CA GLY A 502 15.77 -3.39 -25.72
C GLY A 502 14.95 -3.41 -27.01
N THR A 503 14.95 -4.55 -27.69
CA THR A 503 14.19 -4.74 -28.93
C THR A 503 12.71 -4.41 -28.75
N VAL A 504 12.16 -3.63 -29.67
CA VAL A 504 10.73 -3.34 -29.72
C VAL A 504 9.99 -4.54 -30.29
N THR A 505 9.06 -5.09 -29.53
CA THR A 505 8.11 -6.11 -29.95
C THR A 505 6.80 -5.42 -30.30
N ALA A 506 6.31 -5.60 -31.53
CA ALA A 506 5.05 -5.03 -31.99
C ALA A 506 3.93 -6.08 -32.01
N TYR A 507 2.71 -5.65 -31.70
CA TYR A 507 1.51 -6.48 -31.63
C TYR A 507 0.39 -5.89 -32.49
N GLY A 508 -0.48 -6.77 -32.99
CA GLY A 508 -1.63 -6.42 -33.85
C GLY A 508 -1.42 -6.86 -35.30
N THR A 509 -2.38 -6.57 -36.17
CA THR A 509 -2.31 -6.92 -37.60
C THR A 509 -1.40 -5.94 -38.33
N SER A 510 -0.27 -6.44 -38.84
CA SER A 510 0.74 -5.67 -39.61
C SER A 510 1.07 -4.28 -39.01
N PRO A 511 1.51 -4.21 -37.74
CA PRO A 511 1.79 -2.94 -37.09
C PRO A 511 2.96 -2.22 -37.77
N PRO A 512 2.84 -0.91 -38.07
CA PRO A 512 3.98 -0.10 -38.51
C PRO A 512 5.09 -0.13 -37.46
N SER A 513 6.35 0.02 -37.86
CA SER A 513 7.46 0.11 -36.93
C SER A 513 7.49 1.44 -36.19
N ILE A 514 7.98 1.39 -34.94
CA ILE A 514 8.33 2.55 -34.14
C ILE A 514 9.82 2.49 -33.81
N THR A 515 10.41 3.65 -33.54
CA THR A 515 11.78 3.77 -33.02
C THR A 515 11.73 4.33 -31.60
N VAL A 516 12.62 3.88 -30.72
CA VAL A 516 12.75 4.41 -29.38
C VAL A 516 14.17 4.93 -29.17
N SER A 517 14.30 6.13 -28.63
CA SER A 517 15.59 6.78 -28.38
C SER A 517 15.60 7.53 -27.05
N GLY A 518 16.78 7.96 -26.61
CA GLY A 518 16.96 8.73 -25.36
C GLY A 518 17.66 7.94 -24.26
N ALA A 519 17.84 8.60 -23.12
CA ALA A 519 18.51 8.05 -21.94
C ALA A 519 17.48 7.75 -20.85
N ALA A 520 17.19 6.47 -20.66
CA ALA A 520 16.21 6.06 -19.68
C ALA A 520 16.70 6.39 -18.26
N VAL A 521 15.92 7.14 -17.48
CA VAL A 521 16.24 7.44 -16.06
C VAL A 521 15.89 6.28 -15.12
N MET A 522 15.19 5.26 -15.64
CA MET A 522 14.89 4.03 -14.92
C MET A 522 14.79 2.82 -15.85
N ALA A 523 15.10 1.64 -15.31
CA ALA A 523 14.93 0.37 -16.00
C ALA A 523 13.52 -0.20 -15.74
N CYS A 524 12.80 -0.52 -16.80
CA CYS A 524 11.43 -1.00 -16.74
C CYS A 524 11.02 -1.65 -18.07
N ARG A 525 9.93 -2.41 -18.06
CA ARG A 525 9.22 -2.74 -19.31
C ARG A 525 8.24 -1.63 -19.65
N VAL A 526 8.30 -1.10 -20.85
CA VAL A 526 7.35 -0.11 -21.35
C VAL A 526 6.38 -0.80 -22.29
N ARG A 527 5.09 -0.49 -22.15
CA ARG A 527 4.05 -0.87 -23.11
C ARG A 527 3.38 0.40 -23.63
N VAL A 528 3.29 0.53 -24.94
CA VAL A 528 2.65 1.63 -25.65
C VAL A 528 1.51 1.05 -26.48
N GLU A 529 0.30 1.56 -26.30
CA GLU A 529 -0.92 1.06 -26.95
C GLU A 529 -1.59 2.18 -27.73
N VAL A 530 -2.03 1.91 -28.95
CA VAL A 530 -2.80 2.87 -29.73
C VAL A 530 -4.25 2.81 -29.28
N ASN A 531 -4.73 3.88 -28.63
CA ASN A 531 -6.12 3.94 -28.15
C ASN A 531 -7.07 4.35 -29.27
N THR A 532 -6.65 5.33 -30.07
CA THR A 532 -7.38 5.87 -31.20
C THR A 532 -6.51 5.74 -32.43
N GLY A 533 -6.97 4.95 -33.40
CA GLY A 533 -6.27 4.77 -34.67
C GLY A 533 -6.22 6.05 -35.50
N GLY A 534 -5.32 6.09 -36.47
CA GLY A 534 -5.10 7.24 -37.35
C GLY A 534 -3.62 7.46 -37.64
N THR A 535 -3.31 8.63 -38.18
CA THR A 535 -1.93 9.05 -38.48
C THR A 535 -1.41 10.01 -37.40
N PRO A 536 -0.08 10.07 -37.16
CA PRO A 536 0.55 11.13 -36.39
C PRO A 536 0.11 12.53 -36.86
N GLY A 537 -0.16 13.44 -35.92
CA GLY A 537 -0.70 14.78 -36.19
C GLY A 537 -2.19 14.85 -36.51
N GLY A 538 -2.84 13.69 -36.67
CA GLY A 538 -4.30 13.56 -36.84
C GLY A 538 -4.99 13.17 -35.54
N ALA A 539 -5.98 12.27 -35.65
CA ALA A 539 -6.75 11.77 -34.51
C ALA A 539 -6.02 10.71 -33.64
N MET A 540 -4.78 10.35 -34.00
CA MET A 540 -4.05 9.27 -33.33
C MET A 540 -3.74 9.62 -31.87
N LYS A 541 -4.09 8.71 -30.96
CA LYS A 541 -3.80 8.83 -29.53
C LYS A 541 -3.27 7.52 -28.97
N ILE A 542 -2.33 7.63 -28.03
CA ILE A 542 -1.72 6.46 -27.39
C ILE A 542 -1.91 6.46 -25.87
N SER A 543 -1.91 5.27 -25.29
CA SER A 543 -1.57 5.04 -23.90
C SER A 543 -0.14 4.54 -23.78
N TYR A 544 0.49 4.81 -22.65
CA TYR A 544 1.68 4.07 -22.25
C TYR A 544 1.68 3.76 -20.77
N SER A 545 2.29 2.64 -20.43
CA SER A 545 2.41 2.13 -19.07
C SER A 545 3.78 1.53 -18.82
N PHE A 546 4.19 1.52 -17.55
CA PHE A 546 5.47 0.94 -17.15
C PHE A 546 5.25 -0.29 -16.29
N ASN A 547 6.14 -1.27 -16.43
CA ASN A 547 6.17 -2.50 -15.67
C ASN A 547 4.85 -3.28 -15.74
N ALA A 548 4.40 -3.47 -16.99
CA ALA A 548 3.10 -4.04 -17.35
C ALA A 548 1.92 -3.26 -16.74
N GLY A 549 2.06 -1.97 -16.44
CA GLY A 549 1.07 -1.13 -15.78
C GLY A 549 1.15 -1.09 -14.26
N ARG A 550 2.22 -1.64 -13.66
CA ARG A 550 2.48 -1.48 -12.22
C ARG A 550 2.97 -0.08 -11.86
N GLN A 551 3.41 0.72 -12.84
CA GLN A 551 3.94 2.06 -12.65
C GLN A 551 3.45 3.01 -13.75
N ARG A 552 3.36 4.30 -13.40
CA ARG A 552 2.92 5.48 -14.17
C ARG A 552 2.21 5.19 -15.49
N ILE A 553 0.93 5.54 -15.55
CA ILE A 553 0.13 5.34 -16.74
C ILE A 553 -0.33 6.69 -17.27
N ARG A 554 -0.07 6.92 -18.56
CA ARG A 554 -0.57 8.07 -19.30
C ARG A 554 -1.41 7.55 -20.45
N GLN A 555 -2.49 8.26 -20.73
CA GLN A 555 -3.47 7.85 -21.73
C GLN A 555 -3.87 9.00 -22.60
N ASN A 556 -4.37 8.63 -23.78
CA ASN A 556 -4.89 9.57 -24.76
C ASN A 556 -3.89 10.67 -25.10
N VAL A 557 -2.60 10.33 -25.06
CA VAL A 557 -1.52 11.21 -25.45
C VAL A 557 -1.61 11.37 -26.96
N ALA A 558 -1.92 12.59 -27.39
CA ALA A 558 -1.96 12.92 -28.81
C ALA A 558 -0.57 12.71 -29.41
N VAL A 559 -0.52 12.05 -30.57
CA VAL A 559 0.73 11.89 -31.31
C VAL A 559 0.89 13.11 -32.22
N PRO A 560 1.92 13.95 -32.01
CA PRO A 560 2.12 15.15 -32.82
C PRO A 560 2.47 14.82 -34.27
N SER A 561 2.41 15.82 -35.16
CA SER A 561 2.64 15.65 -36.60
C SER A 561 4.05 15.18 -36.95
N ASN A 562 5.05 15.48 -36.12
CA ASN A 562 6.40 14.94 -36.26
C ASN A 562 6.54 13.48 -35.75
N GLY A 563 5.46 12.88 -35.23
CA GLY A 563 5.42 11.49 -34.76
C GLY A 563 6.19 11.23 -33.46
N VAL A 564 6.76 12.24 -32.82
CA VAL A 564 7.61 12.05 -31.63
C VAL A 564 6.80 12.28 -30.36
N VAL A 565 6.66 11.24 -29.54
CA VAL A 565 6.08 11.34 -28.21
C VAL A 565 7.15 11.16 -27.16
N GLU A 566 7.37 12.19 -26.35
CA GLU A 566 8.25 12.11 -25.20
C GLU A 566 7.56 11.35 -24.06
N LEU A 567 8.18 10.26 -23.64
CA LEU A 567 7.85 9.60 -22.38
C LEU A 567 8.64 10.29 -21.27
N ALA A 568 8.35 11.58 -21.04
CA ALA A 568 9.12 12.47 -20.15
C ALA A 568 9.45 11.85 -18.76
N PRO A 569 8.56 11.09 -18.10
CA PRO A 569 8.91 10.35 -16.87
C PRO A 569 10.09 9.39 -16.95
N LEU A 570 10.35 8.83 -18.13
CA LEU A 570 11.43 7.89 -18.41
C LEU A 570 12.64 8.57 -19.06
N GLY A 571 12.52 9.76 -19.63
CA GLY A 571 13.61 10.38 -20.40
C GLY A 571 13.85 9.71 -21.76
N VAL A 572 12.87 8.98 -22.29
CA VAL A 572 12.92 8.35 -23.62
C VAL A 572 11.84 8.92 -24.53
N SER A 573 12.06 8.85 -25.83
CA SER A 573 11.13 9.28 -26.86
C SER A 573 10.76 8.11 -27.76
N VAL A 574 9.48 8.01 -28.10
CA VAL A 574 8.96 7.06 -29.07
C VAL A 574 8.62 7.82 -30.35
N THR A 575 9.21 7.39 -31.45
CA THR A 575 8.97 7.97 -32.78
C THR A 575 8.11 7.02 -33.59
N PHE A 576 6.91 7.48 -33.92
CA PHE A 576 5.99 6.83 -34.83
C PHE A 576 6.32 7.23 -36.26
N SER A 577 6.51 6.23 -37.13
CA SER A 577 6.65 6.47 -38.57
C SER A 577 5.37 7.09 -39.15
N SER A 578 5.51 7.82 -40.27
CA SER A 578 4.37 8.39 -41.00
C SER A 578 3.56 7.28 -41.68
N ALA A 579 2.68 6.66 -40.91
CA ALA A 579 1.83 5.55 -41.29
C ALA A 579 0.46 5.66 -40.59
N THR A 580 -0.49 4.83 -41.02
CA THR A 580 -1.78 4.70 -40.33
C THR A 580 -1.69 3.59 -39.29
N TYR A 581 -2.05 3.92 -38.05
CA TYR A 581 -2.07 2.98 -36.93
C TYR A 581 -3.51 2.59 -36.61
N ASN A 582 -3.71 1.33 -36.25
CA ASN A 582 -4.99 0.79 -35.81
C ASN A 582 -5.04 0.80 -34.26
N ASN A 583 -6.24 0.91 -33.67
CA ASN A 583 -6.43 0.87 -32.21
C ASN A 583 -6.15 -0.51 -31.57
N LEU A 584 -5.77 -1.51 -32.35
CA LEU A 584 -5.27 -2.81 -31.89
C LEU A 584 -3.74 -2.89 -31.90
N HIS A 585 -3.03 -1.86 -32.37
CA HIS A 585 -1.57 -1.85 -32.37
C HIS A 585 -1.02 -1.56 -30.97
N ALA A 586 -0.04 -2.35 -30.55
CA ALA A 586 0.68 -2.15 -29.31
C ALA A 586 2.17 -2.47 -29.48
N TYR A 587 3.00 -1.89 -28.64
CA TYR A 587 4.44 -2.03 -28.68
C TYR A 587 4.99 -2.23 -27.28
N GLU A 588 5.90 -3.18 -27.11
CA GLU A 588 6.59 -3.43 -25.87
C GLU A 588 8.11 -3.38 -26.07
N PHE A 589 8.80 -2.77 -25.12
CA PHE A 589 10.25 -2.74 -25.09
C PHE A 589 10.73 -2.61 -23.64
N ASN A 590 11.98 -2.96 -23.38
CA ASN A 590 12.59 -2.75 -22.06
C ASN A 590 13.54 -1.57 -22.12
N THR A 591 13.54 -0.71 -21.10
CA THR A 591 14.70 0.13 -20.81
C THR A 591 15.70 -0.72 -20.01
N CYS A 592 16.93 -0.85 -20.50
CA CYS A 592 17.90 -1.78 -19.92
C CYS A 592 18.36 -1.32 -18.53
N VAL A 593 18.69 -2.28 -17.66
CA VAL A 593 19.26 -1.99 -16.34
C VAL A 593 20.69 -1.48 -16.51
N ALA A 594 20.96 -0.29 -15.98
CA ALA A 594 22.28 0.32 -15.94
C ALA A 594 22.86 0.36 -14.53
N GLN A 595 21.97 0.48 -13.55
CA GLN A 595 22.36 0.68 -12.16
C GLN A 595 21.33 0.05 -11.22
N TRP A 596 21.81 -0.56 -10.15
CA TRP A 596 20.98 -0.99 -9.03
C TRP A 596 21.25 -0.06 -7.86
N TYR A 597 20.27 0.80 -7.58
CA TYR A 597 20.42 1.82 -6.55
C TYR A 597 20.49 1.16 -5.16
N ASP A 598 21.58 1.43 -4.47
CA ASP A 598 21.69 1.24 -3.03
C ASP A 598 20.57 1.97 -2.26
N LEU A 599 19.79 1.20 -1.54
CA LEU A 599 18.68 1.60 -0.71
C LEU A 599 19.06 1.68 0.77
N SER A 600 20.31 1.36 1.14
CA SER A 600 20.82 1.57 2.50
C SER A 600 20.89 3.04 2.86
N GLY A 601 21.14 3.92 1.86
CA GLY A 601 21.39 5.34 2.06
C GLY A 601 22.87 5.73 2.02
N ASN A 602 23.78 4.77 1.82
CA ASN A 602 25.23 4.99 1.79
C ASN A 602 25.76 5.34 0.38
N GLY A 603 24.92 5.31 -0.65
CA GLY A 603 25.30 5.67 -2.02
C GLY A 603 26.11 4.60 -2.76
N ASN A 604 26.18 3.38 -2.23
CA ASN A 604 26.96 2.27 -2.76
C ASN A 604 26.26 1.60 -3.96
N HIS A 605 25.87 2.36 -4.97
CA HIS A 605 25.11 1.84 -6.11
C HIS A 605 25.93 0.85 -6.94
N MET A 606 25.32 -0.26 -7.37
CA MET A 606 25.97 -1.15 -8.34
C MET A 606 25.70 -0.67 -9.75
N ALA A 607 26.68 -0.71 -10.65
CA ALA A 607 26.54 -0.31 -12.04
C ALA A 607 26.92 -1.44 -13.00
N VAL A 608 26.31 -1.43 -14.19
CA VAL A 608 26.80 -2.26 -15.30
C VAL A 608 28.18 -1.75 -15.71
N PRO A 609 29.16 -2.63 -15.98
CA PRO A 609 30.46 -2.22 -16.50
C PRO A 609 30.31 -1.33 -17.75
N ALA A 610 31.03 -0.20 -17.78
CA ALA A 610 30.82 0.83 -18.79
C ALA A 610 30.93 0.29 -20.23
N GLY A 611 29.95 0.67 -21.08
CA GLY A 611 30.04 0.55 -22.54
C GLY A 611 29.63 -0.78 -23.17
N ASN A 612 29.13 -1.78 -22.41
CA ASN A 612 28.68 -3.04 -23.02
C ASN A 612 27.38 -3.60 -22.42
N ASN A 613 26.29 -3.44 -23.16
CA ASN A 613 24.91 -3.79 -22.80
C ASN A 613 24.70 -5.30 -22.70
N ALA A 614 25.60 -6.10 -23.26
CA ALA A 614 25.57 -7.54 -23.07
C ALA A 614 25.69 -7.93 -21.57
N TYR A 615 26.18 -7.00 -20.73
CA TYR A 615 26.24 -7.16 -19.28
C TYR A 615 24.95 -6.76 -18.54
N SER A 616 24.01 -6.03 -19.15
CA SER A 616 22.81 -5.54 -18.45
C SER A 616 21.85 -6.67 -18.06
N PRO A 617 21.49 -6.81 -16.76
CA PRO A 617 20.40 -7.67 -16.33
C PRO A 617 19.06 -7.25 -16.97
N GLU A 618 18.16 -8.22 -17.15
CA GLU A 618 16.81 -7.95 -17.62
C GLU A 618 15.85 -7.77 -16.46
N PHE A 619 14.81 -6.95 -16.69
CA PHE A 619 13.72 -6.83 -15.74
C PHE A 619 12.66 -7.92 -16.01
N ASN A 620 12.63 -8.93 -15.14
CA ASN A 620 11.65 -10.01 -15.22
C ASN A 620 10.46 -9.69 -14.33
N LEU A 621 9.32 -9.28 -14.92
CA LEU A 621 8.14 -8.81 -14.19
C LEU A 621 7.28 -9.89 -13.53
N SER A 622 7.49 -11.15 -13.91
CA SER A 622 6.55 -12.25 -13.64
C SER A 622 7.30 -13.52 -13.26
N SER A 623 8.29 -13.41 -12.37
CA SER A 623 8.97 -14.60 -11.86
C SER A 623 7.97 -15.46 -11.08
N SER A 624 7.62 -16.63 -11.63
CA SER A 624 6.71 -17.58 -11.00
C SER A 624 7.26 -18.09 -9.67
N ALA A 625 8.59 -18.12 -9.52
CA ALA A 625 9.26 -18.58 -8.31
C ALA A 625 9.10 -17.64 -7.12
N PHE A 626 8.88 -16.34 -7.33
CA PHE A 626 8.75 -15.34 -6.26
C PHE A 626 7.34 -14.74 -6.19
N GLY A 627 6.32 -15.58 -6.37
CA GLY A 627 4.92 -15.15 -6.27
C GLY A 627 4.51 -14.11 -7.32
N LYS A 628 5.07 -14.17 -8.54
CA LYS A 628 4.84 -13.22 -9.65
C LYS A 628 5.31 -11.78 -9.38
N ARG A 629 6.28 -11.61 -8.47
CA ARG A 629 6.96 -10.34 -8.23
C ARG A 629 8.10 -10.12 -9.26
N PRO A 630 8.47 -8.87 -9.59
CA PRO A 630 9.59 -8.58 -10.45
C PRO A 630 10.93 -8.95 -9.82
N ALA A 631 11.77 -9.57 -10.63
CA ALA A 631 13.14 -9.95 -10.35
C ALA A 631 14.10 -9.31 -11.37
N LEU A 632 15.38 -9.29 -11.05
CA LEU A 632 16.43 -9.13 -12.05
C LEU A 632 16.80 -10.50 -12.60
N ALA A 633 16.62 -10.68 -13.91
CA ALA A 633 17.03 -11.88 -14.62
C ALA A 633 18.46 -11.72 -15.14
N PHE A 634 19.34 -12.60 -14.69
CA PHE A 634 20.71 -12.71 -15.13
C PHE A 634 20.84 -13.86 -16.13
N THR A 635 21.65 -13.65 -17.15
CA THR A 635 22.18 -14.70 -18.02
C THR A 635 23.69 -14.76 -17.81
N PRO A 636 24.39 -15.82 -18.26
CA PRO A 636 25.78 -16.04 -17.85
C PRO A 636 26.75 -14.89 -18.13
N THR A 637 26.45 -14.00 -19.06
CA THR A 637 27.28 -12.84 -19.37
C THR A 637 26.88 -11.59 -18.61
N ARG A 638 25.76 -11.55 -17.89
CA ARG A 638 25.20 -10.32 -17.28
C ARG A 638 25.73 -10.10 -15.86
N ARG A 639 26.00 -8.83 -15.50
CA ARG A 639 26.45 -8.47 -14.15
C ARG A 639 26.25 -7.00 -13.80
N LEU A 640 26.15 -6.76 -12.50
CA LEU A 640 26.25 -5.45 -11.86
C LEU A 640 27.45 -5.46 -10.92
N ARG A 641 28.20 -4.36 -10.86
CA ARG A 641 29.42 -4.25 -10.05
C ARG A 641 29.37 -3.07 -9.10
N LEU A 642 29.88 -3.28 -7.91
CA LEU A 642 30.32 -2.26 -6.98
C LEU A 642 31.85 -2.32 -6.91
N THR A 643 32.51 -1.25 -7.34
CA THR A 643 33.97 -1.09 -7.31
C THR A 643 34.38 -0.13 -6.19
N GLY A 644 35.58 -0.30 -5.64
CA GLY A 644 36.11 0.63 -4.62
C GLY A 644 35.50 0.44 -3.23
N ILE A 645 34.96 -0.73 -2.94
CA ILE A 645 34.64 -1.16 -1.57
C ILE A 645 35.94 -1.61 -0.88
N SER A 646 36.01 -1.46 0.45
CA SER A 646 37.06 -2.06 1.26
C SER A 646 36.45 -2.44 2.60
N LEU A 647 35.98 -3.69 2.69
CA LEU A 647 35.29 -4.21 3.88
C LEU A 647 36.08 -5.39 4.45
N ALA A 648 36.76 -5.16 5.58
CA ALA A 648 37.51 -6.21 6.28
C ALA A 648 36.55 -7.23 6.91
N ALA A 649 36.99 -8.50 6.98
CA ALA A 649 36.26 -9.51 7.76
C ALA A 649 36.31 -9.16 9.27
N PRO A 650 35.23 -9.43 10.04
CA PRO A 650 34.04 -10.14 9.60
C PRO A 650 33.05 -9.30 8.79
N TYR A 651 32.33 -9.95 7.87
CA TYR A 651 31.21 -9.36 7.13
C TYR A 651 30.16 -10.41 6.76
N THR A 652 28.96 -9.94 6.44
CA THR A 652 27.84 -10.78 6.03
C THR A 652 27.33 -10.34 4.66
N LEU A 653 27.10 -11.31 3.77
CA LEU A 653 26.40 -11.10 2.51
C LEU A 653 25.05 -11.83 2.55
N PHE A 654 24.01 -11.23 2.02
CA PHE A 654 22.74 -11.94 1.85
C PHE A 654 22.13 -11.69 0.47
N LEU A 655 21.42 -12.69 -0.04
CA LEU A 655 20.76 -12.64 -1.34
C LEU A 655 19.48 -13.47 -1.34
N VAL A 656 18.43 -12.93 -1.92
CA VAL A 656 17.19 -13.67 -2.22
C VAL A 656 17.16 -13.96 -3.70
N GLY A 657 17.22 -15.23 -4.08
CA GLY A 657 17.36 -15.63 -5.48
C GLY A 657 17.23 -17.12 -5.69
N ARG A 658 17.30 -17.53 -6.96
CA ARG A 658 17.34 -18.93 -7.41
C ARG A 658 18.18 -19.03 -8.68
N CYS A 659 18.76 -20.19 -8.94
CA CYS A 659 19.33 -20.56 -10.24
C CYS A 659 18.25 -21.15 -11.16
N ALA A 660 18.43 -20.98 -12.48
CA ALA A 660 17.60 -21.65 -13.49
C ALA A 660 18.00 -23.12 -13.69
N SER A 661 19.27 -23.46 -13.42
CA SER A 661 19.83 -24.80 -13.62
C SER A 661 20.94 -25.09 -12.62
N GLN A 662 21.15 -26.38 -12.37
CA GLN A 662 22.19 -26.95 -11.50
C GLN A 662 23.38 -27.55 -12.27
N ALA A 663 23.35 -27.49 -13.60
CA ALA A 663 24.26 -28.26 -14.47
C ALA A 663 25.65 -27.64 -14.68
N SER A 664 25.95 -26.48 -14.09
CA SER A 664 27.22 -25.77 -14.32
C SER A 664 27.55 -24.85 -13.17
N VAL A 665 28.83 -24.51 -12.99
CA VAL A 665 29.27 -23.51 -12.00
C VAL A 665 28.60 -22.16 -12.28
N ARG A 666 28.10 -21.50 -11.24
CA ARG A 666 27.44 -20.17 -11.30
C ARG A 666 27.91 -19.26 -10.16
N ALA A 667 27.79 -17.95 -10.35
CA ALA A 667 28.19 -16.94 -9.36
C ALA A 667 27.02 -16.02 -8.99
N PHE A 668 26.44 -16.18 -7.79
CA PHE A 668 25.51 -15.17 -7.26
C PHE A 668 26.25 -13.87 -6.96
N PHE A 669 27.28 -13.97 -6.13
CA PHE A 669 28.30 -12.95 -5.95
C PHE A 669 29.55 -13.38 -6.72
N GLY A 670 30.15 -12.46 -7.47
CA GLY A 670 31.31 -12.69 -8.32
C GLY A 670 32.46 -11.77 -7.95
N ARG A 671 33.68 -12.18 -8.30
CA ARG A 671 34.87 -11.33 -8.16
C ARG A 671 34.86 -10.19 -9.14
N THR A 672 35.48 -9.08 -8.76
CA THR A 672 35.84 -7.99 -9.68
C THR A 672 37.32 -8.00 -10.03
N GLU A 673 38.16 -8.50 -9.12
CA GLU A 673 39.62 -8.59 -9.25
C GLU A 673 40.12 -9.93 -8.71
N VAL A 674 41.35 -10.32 -9.05
CA VAL A 674 41.87 -11.67 -8.80
C VAL A 674 41.78 -12.08 -7.33
N GLY A 675 41.93 -11.20 -6.35
CA GLY A 675 41.90 -11.61 -4.95
C GLY A 675 40.64 -11.26 -4.17
N SER A 676 39.52 -11.00 -4.84
CA SER A 676 38.40 -10.33 -4.17
C SER A 676 37.05 -10.66 -4.77
N GLY A 677 36.31 -11.49 -4.03
CA GLY A 677 34.92 -11.85 -4.29
C GLY A 677 34.63 -13.32 -4.00
N LEU A 678 33.41 -13.53 -3.51
CA LEU A 678 32.93 -14.72 -2.85
C LEU A 678 32.00 -15.49 -3.80
N VAL A 679 32.46 -16.55 -4.48
CA VAL A 679 31.61 -17.43 -5.31
C VAL A 679 31.29 -18.70 -4.50
N PHE A 680 30.14 -19.38 -4.60
CA PHE A 680 29.89 -20.49 -5.54
C PHE A 680 28.43 -20.97 -5.59
N TYR A 681 28.01 -21.31 -6.81
CA TYR A 681 27.39 -22.59 -7.12
C TYR A 681 28.40 -23.40 -7.97
N ALA A 682 28.70 -24.67 -7.66
CA ALA A 682 29.69 -25.49 -8.37
C ALA A 682 29.09 -26.75 -9.04
N ASN A 683 29.83 -27.34 -9.98
CA ASN A 683 29.45 -28.28 -11.07
C ASN A 683 28.90 -29.68 -10.66
N THR A 684 28.39 -29.83 -9.43
CA THR A 684 27.73 -31.04 -8.91
C THR A 684 26.46 -30.60 -8.19
N PRO A 685 25.33 -31.29 -8.36
CA PRO A 685 24.00 -30.68 -8.50
C PRO A 685 23.42 -30.00 -7.25
N THR A 686 24.17 -29.77 -6.16
CA THR A 686 23.58 -29.38 -4.89
C THR A 686 24.47 -28.52 -3.98
N LEU A 687 25.54 -27.84 -4.41
CA LEU A 687 26.41 -27.11 -3.46
C LEU A 687 26.36 -25.58 -3.60
N VAL A 688 26.22 -24.88 -2.46
CA VAL A 688 26.55 -23.46 -2.28
C VAL A 688 27.84 -23.34 -1.49
N ALA A 689 28.74 -22.46 -1.90
CA ALA A 689 30.01 -22.30 -1.24
C ALA A 689 30.49 -20.85 -1.17
N ILE A 690 31.47 -20.61 -0.31
CA ILE A 690 32.15 -19.35 -0.07
C ILE A 690 33.63 -19.58 -0.36
N ASN A 691 34.25 -18.77 -1.23
CA ASN A 691 35.69 -18.76 -1.50
C ASN A 691 36.32 -17.43 -1.07
N ASP A 692 37.52 -17.48 -0.50
CA ASP A 692 38.35 -16.28 -0.27
C ASP A 692 39.79 -16.44 -0.81
N GLU A 693 39.87 -17.01 -2.01
CA GLU A 693 41.04 -17.50 -2.77
C GLU A 693 41.76 -18.70 -2.17
N ALA A 694 42.22 -18.56 -0.93
CA ALA A 694 43.10 -19.52 -0.28
C ALA A 694 42.31 -20.67 0.34
N SER A 695 41.01 -20.48 0.58
CA SER A 695 40.16 -21.44 1.26
C SER A 695 38.72 -21.36 0.77
N GLN A 696 38.00 -22.47 0.95
CA GLN A 696 36.60 -22.60 0.57
C GLN A 696 35.84 -23.38 1.65
N ILE A 697 34.69 -22.85 2.07
CA ILE A 697 33.68 -23.62 2.81
C ILE A 697 32.47 -23.85 1.92
N ASN A 698 31.78 -24.98 2.06
CA ASN A 698 30.64 -25.34 1.22
C ASN A 698 29.55 -26.10 2.00
N ALA A 699 28.33 -26.03 1.49
CA ALA A 699 27.14 -26.66 2.05
C ALA A 699 26.20 -27.15 0.93
N THR A 700 25.33 -28.12 1.26
CA THR A 700 24.40 -28.72 0.29
C THR A 700 23.03 -28.02 0.29
N VAL A 701 22.56 -27.55 -0.87
CA VAL A 701 21.26 -26.91 -1.10
C VAL A 701 20.77 -27.09 -2.55
N ASN A 702 19.45 -27.18 -2.74
CA ASN A 702 18.83 -27.16 -4.06
C ASN A 702 18.66 -25.73 -4.57
N ALA A 703 19.68 -25.18 -5.24
CA ALA A 703 19.63 -23.80 -5.73
C ALA A 703 18.59 -23.50 -6.85
N THR A 704 17.86 -24.49 -7.37
CA THR A 704 16.75 -24.19 -8.32
C THR A 704 15.51 -23.64 -7.63
N LEU A 705 15.37 -23.92 -6.34
CA LEU A 705 14.33 -23.36 -5.51
C LEU A 705 14.70 -21.93 -5.08
N PRO A 706 13.70 -21.06 -4.89
CA PRO A 706 13.93 -19.73 -4.35
C PRO A 706 14.29 -19.81 -2.87
N HIS A 707 15.41 -19.18 -2.49
CA HIS A 707 15.94 -19.19 -1.13
C HIS A 707 16.42 -17.81 -0.69
N CYS A 708 16.50 -17.61 0.63
CA CYS A 708 17.27 -16.55 1.25
C CYS A 708 18.63 -17.12 1.70
N TYR A 709 19.68 -16.78 0.95
CA TYR A 709 21.06 -17.13 1.27
C TYR A 709 21.68 -16.06 2.15
N ILE A 710 22.29 -16.45 3.27
CA ILE A 710 23.07 -15.59 4.15
C ILE A 710 24.44 -16.24 4.34
N LEU A 711 25.49 -15.48 4.08
CA LEU A 711 26.88 -15.93 4.03
C LEU A 711 27.69 -15.09 5.01
N GLU A 712 28.18 -15.72 6.07
CA GLU A 712 29.01 -15.07 7.09
C GLU A 712 30.48 -15.40 6.85
N VAL A 713 31.31 -14.38 6.65
CA VAL A 713 32.77 -14.53 6.53
C VAL A 713 33.41 -14.10 7.84
N ASN A 714 33.90 -15.08 8.60
CA ASN A 714 34.47 -14.89 9.93
C ASN A 714 35.51 -16.00 10.27
N GLY A 715 36.41 -16.27 9.35
CA GLY A 715 37.50 -17.23 9.50
C GLY A 715 36.97 -18.64 9.76
N ALA A 716 37.37 -19.24 10.89
CA ALA A 716 36.92 -20.56 11.31
C ALA A 716 35.45 -20.59 11.77
N SER A 717 34.88 -19.42 12.09
CA SER A 717 33.47 -19.27 12.52
C SER A 717 32.54 -18.87 11.36
N SER A 718 33.01 -18.96 10.13
CA SER A 718 32.22 -18.65 8.93
C SER A 718 31.04 -19.63 8.79
N LYS A 719 29.91 -19.15 8.27
CA LYS A 719 28.69 -19.95 8.11
C LYS A 719 28.02 -19.74 6.77
N ILE A 720 27.34 -20.78 6.31
CA ILE A 720 26.37 -20.72 5.21
C ILE A 720 25.00 -20.99 5.83
N ILE A 721 24.11 -20.01 5.74
CA ILE A 721 22.77 -20.06 6.30
C ILE A 721 21.78 -19.95 5.15
N VAL A 722 20.81 -20.86 5.09
CA VAL A 722 19.76 -20.87 4.07
C VAL A 722 18.41 -20.92 4.77
N ASP A 723 17.56 -19.94 4.47
CA ASP A 723 16.21 -19.81 5.04
C ASP A 723 16.19 -19.89 6.58
N GLY A 724 17.20 -19.29 7.21
CA GLY A 724 17.38 -19.22 8.67
C GLY A 724 18.12 -20.41 9.27
N VAL A 725 18.41 -21.46 8.48
CA VAL A 725 19.07 -22.67 8.96
C VAL A 725 20.56 -22.64 8.62
N SER A 726 21.42 -22.70 9.63
CA SER A 726 22.85 -22.92 9.44
C SER A 726 23.10 -24.32 8.89
N LEU A 727 23.67 -24.41 7.69
CA LEU A 727 23.92 -25.69 7.04
C LEU A 727 25.24 -26.31 7.52
N PRO A 728 25.32 -27.65 7.62
CA PRO A 728 26.56 -28.33 7.94
C PRO A 728 27.59 -28.10 6.83
N LEU A 729 28.80 -27.69 7.24
CA LEU A 729 29.93 -27.44 6.34
C LEU A 729 30.79 -28.69 6.17
N THR A 730 31.43 -28.85 5.02
CA THR A 730 32.41 -29.92 4.82
C THR A 730 33.61 -29.76 5.77
N PRO A 731 34.06 -30.81 6.49
CA PRO A 731 35.09 -30.70 7.53
C PRO A 731 36.44 -30.13 7.05
N ASN A 732 37.17 -29.48 7.96
CA ASN A 732 38.55 -28.96 7.78
C ASN A 732 38.73 -27.76 6.84
N SER A 733 37.73 -26.91 6.68
CA SER A 733 37.82 -25.70 5.87
C SER A 733 37.62 -24.43 6.72
N THR A 734 38.64 -23.57 6.76
CA THR A 734 38.67 -22.28 7.48
C THR A 734 38.93 -21.19 6.45
N LEU A 735 38.16 -20.11 6.44
CA LEU A 735 38.43 -18.97 5.56
C LEU A 735 39.63 -18.16 6.06
N SER A 736 40.38 -17.59 5.11
CA SER A 736 41.54 -16.72 5.35
C SER A 736 41.18 -15.25 5.68
N ASN A 737 39.89 -14.90 5.79
CA ASN A 737 39.41 -13.56 6.15
C ASN A 737 39.86 -12.46 5.20
N LYS A 738 39.84 -12.71 3.88
CA LYS A 738 40.15 -11.68 2.89
C LYS A 738 39.18 -10.50 2.96
N THR A 739 39.73 -9.28 2.87
CA THR A 739 38.99 -8.04 2.69
C THR A 739 38.20 -8.07 1.38
N LEU A 740 36.92 -7.70 1.43
CA LEU A 740 36.09 -7.52 0.25
C LEU A 740 36.43 -6.19 -0.43
N THR A 741 37.16 -6.24 -1.55
CA THR A 741 37.57 -5.03 -2.30
C THR A 741 36.70 -4.72 -3.53
N GLY A 742 35.80 -5.64 -3.88
CA GLY A 742 34.85 -5.48 -4.97
C GLY A 742 33.77 -6.53 -4.93
N LEU A 743 32.58 -6.18 -5.44
CA LEU A 743 31.42 -7.05 -5.46
C LEU A 743 30.77 -7.02 -6.84
N SER A 744 30.67 -8.19 -7.48
CA SER A 744 29.84 -8.38 -8.66
C SER A 744 28.60 -9.19 -8.28
N ILE A 745 27.44 -8.89 -8.85
CA ILE A 745 26.27 -9.79 -8.84
C ILE A 745 26.00 -10.20 -10.29
N GLY A 746 25.87 -11.49 -10.55
CA GLY A 746 25.49 -12.03 -11.86
C GLY A 746 26.61 -12.67 -12.70
N SER A 747 27.86 -12.25 -12.54
CA SER A 747 28.97 -12.95 -13.19
C SER A 747 30.28 -12.62 -12.47
N ASP A 748 31.12 -13.62 -12.35
CA ASP A 748 32.52 -13.47 -11.94
C ASP A 748 33.34 -12.83 -13.06
N ALA A 749 34.13 -11.82 -12.72
CA ALA A 749 34.95 -11.06 -13.66
C ALA A 749 36.19 -11.79 -14.18
N ILE A 750 36.67 -12.77 -13.43
CA ILE A 750 37.98 -13.39 -13.61
C ILE A 750 37.83 -14.76 -14.27
N GLU A 751 36.93 -15.59 -13.75
CA GLU A 751 36.71 -16.96 -14.23
C GLU A 751 35.61 -17.05 -15.30
N ASN A 752 34.90 -15.95 -15.55
CA ASN A 752 33.72 -15.90 -16.42
C ASN A 752 32.61 -16.88 -16.01
N TRP A 753 32.50 -17.21 -14.72
CA TRP A 753 31.36 -17.94 -14.18
C TRP A 753 30.14 -17.03 -14.19
N GLY A 754 29.22 -17.32 -15.09
CA GLY A 754 27.98 -16.57 -15.21
C GLY A 754 26.90 -17.01 -14.25
N LEU A 755 25.87 -16.20 -14.08
CA LEU A 755 24.65 -16.52 -13.35
C LEU A 755 23.50 -16.67 -14.36
N ASP A 756 22.72 -17.73 -14.23
CA ASP A 756 21.48 -17.91 -15.00
C ASP A 756 20.34 -18.07 -13.98
N SER A 757 19.62 -16.99 -13.71
CA SER A 757 18.93 -16.85 -12.42
C SER A 757 17.99 -15.65 -12.35
N ASP A 758 17.08 -15.69 -11.38
CA ASP A 758 16.29 -14.55 -10.93
C ASP A 758 16.79 -14.12 -9.54
N VAL A 759 17.10 -12.83 -9.36
CA VAL A 759 17.50 -12.24 -8.07
C VAL A 759 16.52 -11.15 -7.66
N MET A 760 16.06 -11.20 -6.40
CA MET A 760 15.08 -10.27 -5.84
C MET A 760 15.74 -9.19 -4.98
N GLU A 761 16.63 -9.58 -4.08
CA GLU A 761 17.29 -8.69 -3.13
C GLU A 761 18.72 -9.14 -2.89
N ALA A 762 19.59 -8.19 -2.56
CA ALA A 762 20.95 -8.47 -2.12
C ALA A 762 21.39 -7.42 -1.09
N GLY A 763 22.29 -7.78 -0.19
CA GLY A 763 22.87 -6.83 0.75
C GLY A 763 24.20 -7.27 1.31
N VAL A 764 24.88 -6.28 1.89
CA VAL A 764 26.21 -6.38 2.48
C VAL A 764 26.17 -5.71 3.84
N CYS A 765 26.63 -6.40 4.88
CA CYS A 765 26.74 -5.86 6.24
C CYS A 765 28.18 -5.96 6.74
N SER A 766 28.65 -4.93 7.44
CA SER A 766 29.91 -4.95 8.18
C SER A 766 29.74 -5.74 9.48
N GLY A 767 30.46 -6.84 9.64
CA GLY A 767 30.31 -7.76 10.77
C GLY A 767 29.40 -8.97 10.50
N VAL A 768 29.24 -9.79 11.54
CA VAL A 768 28.33 -10.92 11.58
C VAL A 768 26.97 -10.47 12.12
N LEU A 769 25.88 -10.92 11.51
CA LEU A 769 24.53 -10.65 11.99
C LEU A 769 24.21 -11.51 13.22
N SER A 770 23.42 -10.97 14.13
CA SER A 770 22.78 -11.75 15.20
C SER A 770 21.74 -12.71 14.62
N GLN A 771 21.39 -13.75 15.36
CA GLN A 771 20.38 -14.73 14.93
C GLN A 771 19.02 -14.06 14.67
N ASP A 772 18.64 -13.09 15.50
CA ASP A 772 17.38 -12.38 15.36
C ASP A 772 17.35 -11.47 14.12
N GLU A 773 18.48 -10.85 13.74
CA GLU A 773 18.61 -10.12 12.47
C GLU A 773 18.46 -11.07 11.27
N ILE A 774 19.06 -12.26 11.35
CA ILE A 774 18.93 -13.32 10.34
C ILE A 774 17.46 -13.74 10.22
N ASP A 775 16.80 -14.01 11.35
CA ASP A 775 15.41 -14.44 11.39
C ASP A 775 14.48 -13.35 10.83
N ALA A 776 14.74 -12.07 11.10
CA ALA A 776 13.99 -10.95 10.53
C ALA A 776 14.15 -10.85 9.00
N ILE A 777 15.38 -10.96 8.48
CA ILE A 777 15.64 -10.98 7.03
C ILE A 777 14.88 -12.13 6.36
N VAL A 778 14.95 -13.33 6.94
CA VAL A 778 14.33 -14.55 6.42
C VAL A 778 12.80 -14.47 6.51
N ALA A 779 12.25 -14.08 7.66
CA ALA A 779 10.80 -13.94 7.86
C ALA A 779 10.20 -12.95 6.85
N ARG A 780 10.89 -11.83 6.61
CA ARG A 780 10.50 -10.88 5.58
C ARG A 780 10.60 -11.48 4.18
N ALA A 781 11.69 -12.19 3.86
CA ALA A 781 11.85 -12.82 2.56
C ALA A 781 10.73 -13.85 2.30
N ARG A 782 10.39 -14.69 3.29
CA ARG A 782 9.23 -15.60 3.26
C ARG A 782 7.92 -14.85 3.03
N HIS A 783 7.66 -13.80 3.83
CA HIS A 783 6.43 -13.01 3.72
C HIS A 783 6.28 -12.35 2.34
N ARG A 784 7.32 -11.65 1.87
CA ARG A 784 7.27 -10.93 0.59
C ARG A 784 7.26 -11.88 -0.60
N TYR A 785 8.13 -12.88 -0.60
CA TYR A 785 8.45 -13.65 -1.80
C TYR A 785 7.86 -15.05 -1.84
N ARG A 786 7.11 -15.45 -0.80
CA ARG A 786 6.54 -16.79 -0.67
C ARG A 786 7.60 -17.88 -0.75
N LEU A 787 8.75 -17.62 -0.12
CA LEU A 787 9.78 -18.63 0.05
C LEU A 787 9.25 -19.77 0.93
N PRO A 788 9.82 -20.99 0.81
CA PRO A 788 9.47 -22.14 1.64
C PRO A 788 9.53 -21.90 3.15
#